data_AF-A0A8J8Q6L0-F1
#
_entry.id   AF-A0A8J8Q6L0-F1
#
_cell.length_a   1.000
_cell.length_b   1.000
_cell.length_c   1.000
_cell.angle_alpha   90.00
_cell.angle_beta   90.00
_cell.angle_gamma   90.00
#
_symmetry.space_group_name_H-M   'P 1'
#
loop_
_entity.id
_entity.type
_entity.pdbx_description
1 polymer ?
#
loop_
_entity_poly.entity_id
_entity_poly.type
_entity_poly.pdbx_seq_one_letter_code
_entity_poly.pdbx_strand_id
1 'polypeptide(L)'
;MAATDEDGGQPTIDHPLLEPNFLERRLYQLKLAGTAANHHTLVCLPTGLGKTTVSLLVTARRLDEVGGTALMLAPTKPLVQQHAEFYREALKVPDDEIVVFTGDVSPDDRAELWEEATIVMATPQVIENDLVGSRISLAGVTHCTFDECHRATGDYAYNYIAERYHADAQEPLVTGMSASPGGDEEAILEVCENLGLQEVEVMTEEDADVDEFTHDTEVEWERIDLPEEVLEIRDALNEVITDRLEKLKELGVASSTQPDQSQKDLNRMRAELQELINNDQSEGFKGMSVHAEVMKLRQAVTLVETQSVEALRRYFDRQRNQARSSGASKASQRMVSDPRVREAMRQAENFDELHPKYRKTRMLLAETLGLEGGERVIIFTESRDTAEALTDFLSESFDAKRFVGQGDREGSDGMTQNQQQEVLDAFRAGEFEVLVSTSVAEEGLDVPEVDLVLFYEPVPTAIRSIQRKGRTGRQSEGRVVVLMAEDTRDEAYFWISQRREKEMESELRELKGMADELEDELDAAQQSLAAFDTEAKVNGGAEKPQPGSGGSSGNEGVSNQPGLQKFDEANSESSTSDEATADEEVETHEPHAEGETVEVVADQREMDANIARELSRREEYEVRLETLDVGDYVLSDRVVVERKSVADFVDSLVGGDRSVFEQVGAMGRHYARPIVVVEGEGLYEQRDVHPNAVRGALSSLAVDFGASVLRTESEGDTTDLLAVIAGREQETSNREVSVHGEKQAKTLAEQQEYVVSSIAEIGPVTARSLLGEFGTVEAVMIATEEELMEAEGVGRVTAERIREVIGTEYEE
;
A
#
# COMPACT_ATOMS: atom_id res chain seq x y z
N MET A 1 51.76 -33.92 12.29
CA MET A 1 51.76 -33.65 13.75
C MET A 1 50.42 -33.01 14.02
N ALA A 2 49.52 -33.75 14.64
CA ALA A 2 48.22 -33.25 15.05
C ALA A 2 48.42 -32.39 16.29
N ALA A 3 48.08 -31.10 16.20
CA ALA A 3 47.76 -30.30 17.36
C ALA A 3 46.24 -30.38 17.50
N THR A 4 45.82 -30.93 18.63
CA THR A 4 44.48 -30.90 19.18
C THR A 4 44.17 -29.47 19.60
N ASP A 5 43.24 -28.80 18.91
CA ASP A 5 42.57 -27.64 19.49
C ASP A 5 41.40 -28.16 20.33
N GLU A 6 41.66 -28.16 21.64
CA GLU A 6 40.69 -28.33 22.71
C GLU A 6 39.94 -27.00 22.86
N ASP A 7 38.93 -26.75 22.03
CA ASP A 7 37.82 -25.87 22.37
C ASP A 7 36.54 -26.53 21.84
N GLY A 8 35.66 -26.95 22.75
CA GLY A 8 34.38 -27.60 22.44
C GLY A 8 33.33 -26.64 21.87
N GLY A 9 33.74 -25.63 21.11
CA GLY A 9 32.85 -24.70 20.41
C GLY A 9 32.32 -25.32 19.13
N GLN A 10 31.06 -25.05 18.80
CA GLN A 10 30.51 -25.39 17.49
C GLN A 10 31.35 -24.70 16.39
N PRO A 11 31.62 -25.37 15.26
CA PRO A 11 32.38 -24.77 14.17
C PRO A 11 31.64 -23.53 13.65
N THR A 12 32.36 -22.44 13.41
CA THR A 12 31.83 -21.17 12.92
C THR A 12 32.21 -20.92 11.45
N ILE A 13 31.49 -20.03 10.78
CA ILE A 13 31.81 -19.60 9.41
C ILE A 13 32.85 -18.48 9.49
N ASP A 14 33.87 -18.56 8.64
CA ASP A 14 34.91 -17.53 8.50
C ASP A 14 34.83 -16.90 7.10
N HIS A 15 34.73 -15.56 7.05
CA HIS A 15 34.66 -14.77 5.82
C HIS A 15 35.23 -13.36 6.08
N PRO A 16 35.98 -12.74 5.14
CA PRO A 16 36.62 -11.43 5.36
C PRO A 16 35.66 -10.33 5.86
N LEU A 17 34.46 -10.27 5.28
CA LEU A 17 33.41 -9.30 5.62
C LEU A 17 32.50 -9.74 6.78
N LEU A 18 32.66 -10.93 7.35
CA LEU A 18 31.81 -11.40 8.46
C LEU A 18 32.51 -11.17 9.81
N GLU A 19 31.74 -10.81 10.83
CA GLU A 19 32.25 -10.74 12.21
C GLU A 19 32.71 -12.13 12.69
N PRO A 20 33.90 -12.24 13.33
CA PRO A 20 34.44 -13.53 13.71
C PRO A 20 33.53 -14.25 14.71
N ASN A 21 33.26 -15.53 14.47
CA ASN A 21 32.41 -16.37 15.31
C ASN A 21 30.95 -15.94 15.41
N PHE A 22 30.47 -15.08 14.52
CA PHE A 22 29.07 -14.63 14.52
C PHE A 22 28.12 -15.75 14.06
N LEU A 23 28.44 -16.43 12.95
CA LEU A 23 27.60 -17.49 12.39
C LEU A 23 28.11 -18.89 12.75
N GLU A 24 27.21 -19.71 13.25
CA GLU A 24 27.40 -21.16 13.35
C GLU A 24 27.49 -21.77 11.94
N ARG A 25 28.38 -22.73 11.76
CA ARG A 25 28.54 -23.45 10.50
C ARG A 25 27.44 -24.50 10.31
N ARG A 26 26.50 -24.20 9.43
CA ARG A 26 25.46 -25.15 8.98
C ARG A 26 25.69 -25.54 7.53
N LEU A 27 25.80 -26.84 7.26
CA LEU A 27 26.17 -27.33 5.91
C LEU A 27 25.11 -27.03 4.86
N TYR A 28 23.82 -27.18 5.19
CA TYR A 28 22.73 -26.84 4.27
C TYR A 28 22.78 -25.37 3.86
N GLN A 29 23.00 -24.44 4.81
CA GLN A 29 23.10 -23.01 4.51
C GLN A 29 24.27 -22.69 3.58
N LEU A 30 25.42 -23.34 3.81
CA LEU A 30 26.60 -23.20 2.93
C LEU A 30 26.37 -23.78 1.54
N LYS A 31 25.62 -24.88 1.41
CA LYS A 31 25.24 -25.43 0.10
C LYS A 31 24.35 -24.43 -0.66
N LEU A 32 23.28 -23.97 -0.02
CA LEU A 32 22.33 -23.02 -0.61
C LEU A 32 23.00 -21.72 -1.03
N ALA A 33 23.82 -21.13 -0.13
CA ALA A 33 24.59 -19.93 -0.45
C ALA A 33 25.63 -20.18 -1.54
N GLY A 34 26.17 -21.40 -1.62
CA GLY A 34 27.10 -21.81 -2.67
C GLY A 34 26.45 -21.78 -4.06
N THR A 35 25.23 -22.31 -4.20
CA THR A 35 24.48 -22.26 -5.48
C THR A 35 24.05 -20.82 -5.80
N ALA A 36 23.41 -20.13 -4.85
CA ALA A 36 22.90 -18.78 -5.03
C ALA A 36 23.98 -17.71 -5.23
N ALA A 37 25.23 -17.96 -4.84
CA ALA A 37 26.35 -17.07 -5.13
C ALA A 37 26.84 -17.12 -6.59
N ASN A 38 26.39 -18.11 -7.38
CA ASN A 38 26.86 -18.30 -8.75
C ASN A 38 25.74 -18.25 -9.80
N HIS A 39 24.47 -18.44 -9.41
CA HIS A 39 23.32 -18.47 -10.30
C HIS A 39 22.16 -17.65 -9.73
N HIS A 40 21.20 -17.26 -10.57
CA HIS A 40 19.95 -16.69 -10.11
C HIS A 40 19.11 -17.80 -9.47
N THR A 41 18.96 -17.80 -8.15
CA THR A 41 18.45 -18.99 -7.42
C THR A 41 17.23 -18.67 -6.58
N LEU A 42 16.20 -19.50 -6.70
CA LEU A 42 15.11 -19.63 -5.75
C LEU A 42 15.56 -20.51 -4.59
N VAL A 43 15.68 -19.93 -3.40
CA VAL A 43 16.01 -20.64 -2.15
C VAL A 43 14.72 -20.87 -1.36
N CYS A 44 14.34 -22.14 -1.25
CA CYS A 44 13.18 -22.60 -0.52
C CYS A 44 13.60 -23.31 0.78
N LEU A 45 13.29 -22.67 1.91
CA LEU A 45 13.63 -23.17 3.25
C LEU A 45 12.42 -23.06 4.18
N PRO A 46 12.15 -24.10 5.02
CA PRO A 46 11.23 -23.98 6.13
C PRO A 46 11.56 -22.77 6.99
N THR A 47 10.51 -22.17 7.53
CA THR A 47 10.66 -20.94 8.28
C THR A 47 11.45 -21.19 9.57
N GLY A 48 12.43 -20.34 9.86
CA GLY A 48 13.29 -20.48 11.03
C GLY A 48 14.64 -21.18 10.78
N LEU A 49 14.94 -21.60 9.56
CA LEU A 49 16.22 -22.24 9.20
C LEU A 49 17.29 -21.25 8.67
N GLY A 50 17.06 -19.94 8.81
CA GLY A 50 18.04 -18.92 8.44
C GLY A 50 18.10 -18.59 6.95
N LYS A 51 16.95 -18.35 6.30
CA LYS A 51 16.88 -17.75 4.95
C LYS A 51 17.75 -16.48 4.86
N THR A 52 17.59 -15.57 5.82
CA THR A 52 18.40 -14.35 5.92
C THR A 52 19.90 -14.64 6.03
N THR A 53 20.30 -15.72 6.74
CA THR A 53 21.70 -16.14 6.80
C THR A 53 22.23 -16.57 5.44
N VAL A 54 21.43 -17.28 4.63
CA VAL A 54 21.80 -17.63 3.25
C VAL A 54 22.01 -16.38 2.41
N SER A 55 21.06 -15.43 2.41
CA SER A 55 21.23 -14.16 1.66
C SER A 55 22.44 -13.36 2.14
N LEU A 56 22.70 -13.34 3.46
CA LEU A 56 23.86 -12.64 4.01
C LEU A 56 25.18 -13.25 3.53
N LEU A 57 25.27 -14.59 3.48
CA LEU A 57 26.46 -15.28 2.97
C LEU A 57 26.68 -15.00 1.48
N VAL A 58 25.61 -14.99 0.67
CA VAL A 58 25.68 -14.63 -0.76
C VAL A 58 26.12 -13.17 -0.91
N THR A 59 25.53 -12.26 -0.14
CA THR A 59 25.85 -10.83 -0.15
C THR A 59 27.31 -10.57 0.22
N ALA A 60 27.77 -11.14 1.34
CA ALA A 60 29.14 -10.98 1.80
C ALA A 60 30.14 -11.48 0.75
N ARG A 61 29.87 -12.65 0.15
CA ARG A 61 30.73 -13.20 -0.91
C ARG A 61 30.74 -12.31 -2.16
N ARG A 62 29.57 -11.82 -2.58
CA ARG A 62 29.44 -10.98 -3.77
C ARG A 62 30.16 -9.64 -3.61
N LEU A 63 30.02 -9.00 -2.44
CA LEU A 63 30.72 -7.76 -2.13
C LEU A 63 32.24 -7.95 -2.05
N ASP A 64 32.74 -9.08 -1.55
CA ASP A 64 34.18 -9.38 -1.51
C ASP A 64 34.76 -9.69 -2.91
N GLU A 65 34.02 -10.42 -3.74
CA GLU A 65 34.49 -10.86 -5.06
C GLU A 65 34.32 -9.80 -6.17
N VAL A 66 33.23 -9.02 -6.13
CA VAL A 66 32.84 -8.09 -7.21
C VAL A 66 32.78 -6.63 -6.72
N GLY A 67 32.43 -6.40 -5.46
CA GLY A 67 32.15 -5.06 -4.93
C GLY A 67 30.79 -4.53 -5.36
N GLY A 68 30.62 -3.21 -5.33
CA GLY A 68 29.35 -2.54 -5.66
C GLY A 68 28.37 -2.54 -4.48
N THR A 69 27.09 -2.46 -4.80
CA THR A 69 26.00 -2.37 -3.81
C THR A 69 25.16 -3.63 -3.78
N ALA A 70 24.75 -4.08 -2.60
CA ALA A 70 23.76 -5.14 -2.45
C ALA A 70 22.38 -4.57 -2.09
N LEU A 71 21.33 -5.03 -2.76
CA LEU A 71 19.95 -4.64 -2.51
C LEU A 71 19.18 -5.82 -1.91
N MET A 72 18.52 -5.61 -0.76
CA MET A 72 17.63 -6.60 -0.15
C MET A 72 16.25 -6.01 0.07
N LEU A 73 15.26 -6.66 -0.56
CA LEU A 73 13.87 -6.26 -0.56
C LEU A 73 13.06 -7.15 0.37
N ALA A 74 12.27 -6.53 1.25
CA ALA A 74 11.33 -7.23 2.12
C ALA A 74 9.97 -6.51 2.15
N PRO A 75 8.85 -7.25 2.28
CA PRO A 75 7.52 -6.71 2.00
C PRO A 75 6.99 -5.73 3.06
N THR A 76 7.60 -5.67 4.26
CA THR A 76 7.11 -4.83 5.36
C THR A 76 8.26 -4.05 6.01
N LYS A 77 7.97 -2.82 6.48
CA LYS A 77 8.96 -1.98 7.19
C LYS A 77 9.65 -2.70 8.36
N PRO A 78 8.93 -3.47 9.21
CA PRO A 78 9.58 -4.14 10.34
C PRO A 78 10.53 -5.27 9.90
N LEU A 79 10.23 -6.00 8.82
CA LEU A 79 11.16 -6.99 8.26
C LEU A 79 12.43 -6.34 7.72
N VAL A 80 12.29 -5.21 7.02
CA VAL A 80 13.44 -4.43 6.52
C VAL A 80 14.36 -4.00 7.68
N GLN A 81 13.78 -3.48 8.76
CA GLN A 81 14.54 -3.08 9.96
C GLN A 81 15.24 -4.28 10.61
N GLN A 82 14.54 -5.40 10.77
CA GLN A 82 15.09 -6.63 11.34
C GLN A 82 16.28 -7.16 10.52
N HIS A 83 16.16 -7.19 9.19
CA HIS A 83 17.25 -7.62 8.31
C HIS A 83 18.44 -6.66 8.38
N ALA A 84 18.19 -5.34 8.44
CA ALA A 84 19.24 -4.35 8.57
C ALA A 84 20.03 -4.47 9.89
N GLU A 85 19.34 -4.67 11.01
CA GLU A 85 19.96 -4.92 12.32
C GLU A 85 20.82 -6.19 12.28
N PHE A 86 20.27 -7.29 11.75
CA PHE A 86 21.02 -8.54 11.60
C PHE A 86 22.28 -8.38 10.73
N TYR A 87 22.21 -7.62 9.62
CA TYR A 87 23.36 -7.38 8.75
C TYR A 87 24.42 -6.51 9.41
N ARG A 88 24.03 -5.47 10.18
CA ARG A 88 24.96 -4.61 10.94
C ARG A 88 25.70 -5.39 12.02
N GLU A 89 25.03 -6.29 12.71
CA GLU A 89 25.67 -7.14 13.70
C GLU A 89 26.61 -8.19 13.09
N ALA A 90 26.25 -8.70 11.91
CA ALA A 90 26.95 -9.80 11.27
C ALA A 90 28.14 -9.36 10.39
N LEU A 91 28.09 -8.19 9.76
CA LEU A 91 29.05 -7.76 8.75
C LEU A 91 30.00 -6.69 9.27
N LYS A 92 31.25 -6.74 8.80
CA LYS A 92 32.28 -5.70 8.96
C LYS A 92 32.10 -4.57 7.95
N VAL A 93 30.88 -4.07 7.82
CA VAL A 93 30.53 -2.91 7.00
C VAL A 93 30.10 -1.79 7.95
N PRO A 94 30.55 -0.54 7.77
CA PRO A 94 30.10 0.57 8.61
C PRO A 94 28.57 0.68 8.65
N ASP A 95 28.00 0.90 9.83
CA ASP A 95 26.54 0.95 10.01
C ASP A 95 25.86 2.00 9.12
N ASP A 96 26.57 3.09 8.82
CA ASP A 96 26.14 4.17 7.93
C ASP A 96 26.12 3.79 6.44
N GLU A 97 26.87 2.77 6.03
CA GLU A 97 26.83 2.22 4.66
C GLU A 97 25.74 1.13 4.50
N ILE A 98 25.09 0.71 5.59
CA ILE A 98 23.92 -0.17 5.58
C ILE A 98 22.66 0.68 5.77
N VAL A 99 22.08 1.14 4.67
CA VAL A 99 20.96 2.09 4.66
C VAL A 99 19.60 1.39 4.64
N VAL A 100 18.60 2.02 5.25
CA VAL A 100 17.23 1.49 5.35
C VAL A 100 16.25 2.43 4.65
N PHE A 101 15.67 1.98 3.54
CA PHE A 101 14.75 2.76 2.74
C PHE A 101 13.31 2.28 2.95
N THR A 102 12.57 3.08 3.72
CA THR A 102 11.14 2.92 3.94
C THR A 102 10.43 4.23 3.59
N GLY A 103 9.10 4.24 3.56
CA GLY A 103 8.32 5.46 3.31
C GLY A 103 8.50 6.59 4.34
N ASP A 104 9.36 6.43 5.35
CA ASP A 104 9.66 7.46 6.35
C ASP A 104 10.86 8.35 5.98
N VAL A 105 11.69 7.92 5.01
CA VAL A 105 12.83 8.69 4.49
C VAL A 105 12.37 9.47 3.26
N SER A 106 12.76 10.74 3.12
CA SER A 106 12.35 11.54 1.96
C SER A 106 13.02 11.03 0.66
N PRO A 107 12.40 11.18 -0.52
CA PRO A 107 13.00 10.72 -1.77
C PRO A 107 14.36 11.34 -2.09
N ASP A 108 14.56 12.63 -1.77
CA ASP A 108 15.82 13.32 -2.03
C ASP A 108 16.94 12.79 -1.13
N ASP A 109 16.65 12.59 0.17
CA ASP A 109 17.61 11.99 1.10
C ASP A 109 17.99 10.56 0.67
N ARG A 110 17.05 9.78 0.12
CA ARG A 110 17.34 8.43 -0.38
C ARG A 110 18.28 8.44 -1.57
N ALA A 111 18.14 9.39 -2.49
CA ALA A 111 19.03 9.51 -3.64
C ALA A 111 20.47 9.78 -3.20
N GLU A 112 20.67 10.69 -2.23
CA GLU A 112 21.99 10.98 -1.65
C GLU A 112 22.57 9.75 -0.92
N LEU A 113 21.77 9.12 -0.05
CA LEU A 113 22.19 7.93 0.70
C LEU A 113 22.49 6.72 -0.18
N TRP A 114 21.86 6.60 -1.36
CA TRP A 114 22.10 5.49 -2.29
C TRP A 114 23.53 5.50 -2.86
N GLU A 115 24.10 6.68 -3.13
CA GLU A 115 25.45 6.81 -3.69
C GLU A 115 26.54 6.32 -2.73
N GLU A 116 26.31 6.46 -1.43
CA GLU A 116 27.27 6.07 -0.38
C GLU A 116 27.01 4.65 0.17
N ALA A 117 25.90 4.02 -0.22
CA ALA A 117 25.48 2.74 0.34
C ALA A 117 26.24 1.53 -0.23
N THR A 118 26.76 0.70 0.66
CA THR A 118 27.27 -0.65 0.33
C THR A 118 26.11 -1.66 0.36
N ILE A 119 25.15 -1.49 1.27
CA ILE A 119 23.98 -2.37 1.40
C ILE A 119 22.72 -1.53 1.58
N VAL A 120 21.71 -1.78 0.75
CA VAL A 120 20.41 -1.13 0.81
C VAL A 120 19.35 -2.15 1.23
N MET A 121 18.68 -1.88 2.35
CA MET A 121 17.56 -2.65 2.87
C MET A 121 16.27 -1.87 2.62
N ALA A 122 15.33 -2.38 1.83
CA ALA A 122 14.19 -1.57 1.40
C ALA A 122 12.86 -2.31 1.27
N THR A 123 11.77 -1.55 1.44
CA THR A 123 10.45 -2.01 0.98
C THR A 123 10.34 -1.83 -0.55
N PRO A 124 9.80 -2.79 -1.30
CA PRO A 124 9.86 -2.77 -2.76
C PRO A 124 9.19 -1.55 -3.41
N GLN A 125 8.07 -1.05 -2.87
CA GLN A 125 7.41 0.15 -3.40
C GLN A 125 8.33 1.37 -3.39
N VAL A 126 9.21 1.51 -2.39
CA VAL A 126 10.13 2.65 -2.32
C VAL A 126 11.16 2.59 -3.45
N ILE A 127 11.73 1.40 -3.69
CA ILE A 127 12.70 1.19 -4.76
C ILE A 127 12.05 1.36 -6.13
N GLU A 128 10.87 0.79 -6.34
CA GLU A 128 10.11 0.99 -7.58
C GLU A 128 9.86 2.47 -7.86
N ASN A 129 9.40 3.24 -6.87
CA ASN A 129 9.15 4.68 -7.02
C ASN A 129 10.44 5.44 -7.33
N ASP A 130 11.56 5.07 -6.73
CA ASP A 130 12.84 5.73 -7.00
C ASP A 130 13.41 5.38 -8.36
N LEU A 131 13.14 4.17 -8.88
CA LEU A 131 13.48 3.77 -10.24
C LEU A 131 12.62 4.47 -11.28
N VAL A 132 11.29 4.46 -11.09
CA VAL A 132 10.35 5.13 -12.00
C VAL A 132 10.64 6.63 -12.05
N GLY A 133 11.00 7.24 -10.92
CA GLY A 133 11.37 8.65 -10.82
C GLY A 133 12.81 8.98 -11.21
N SER A 134 13.57 8.04 -11.78
CA SER A 134 14.98 8.18 -12.17
C SER A 134 15.91 8.71 -11.06
N ARG A 135 15.61 8.43 -9.79
CA ARG A 135 16.37 8.91 -8.62
C ARG A 135 17.57 8.03 -8.27
N ILE A 136 17.45 6.73 -8.54
CA ILE A 136 18.48 5.74 -8.25
C ILE A 136 18.80 4.94 -9.51
N SER A 137 20.00 4.36 -9.54
CA SER A 137 20.45 3.49 -10.64
C SER A 137 20.84 2.12 -10.12
N LEU A 138 20.36 1.06 -10.79
CA LEU A 138 20.73 -0.32 -10.49
C LEU A 138 22.06 -0.74 -11.13
N ALA A 139 22.70 0.11 -11.93
CA ALA A 139 23.92 -0.24 -12.67
C ALA A 139 25.06 -0.77 -11.77
N GLY A 140 25.19 -0.22 -10.56
CA GLY A 140 26.18 -0.62 -9.54
C GLY A 140 25.73 -1.71 -8.58
N VAL A 141 24.49 -2.22 -8.70
CA VAL A 141 23.94 -3.24 -7.81
C VAL A 141 24.40 -4.62 -8.29
N THR A 142 25.11 -5.36 -7.46
CA THR A 142 25.74 -6.64 -7.83
C THR A 142 25.07 -7.87 -7.22
N HIS A 143 24.16 -7.65 -6.26
CA HIS A 143 23.29 -8.67 -5.68
C HIS A 143 21.92 -8.07 -5.34
N CYS A 144 20.85 -8.72 -5.78
CA CYS A 144 19.48 -8.38 -5.41
C CYS A 144 18.78 -9.57 -4.73
N THR A 145 18.34 -9.40 -3.49
CA THR A 145 17.58 -10.41 -2.74
C THR A 145 16.10 -10.01 -2.67
N PHE A 146 15.21 -10.94 -3.05
CA PHE A 146 13.77 -10.81 -2.90
C PHE A 146 13.29 -11.71 -1.76
N ASP A 147 13.04 -11.15 -0.57
CA ASP A 147 12.46 -11.89 0.55
C ASP A 147 10.94 -12.07 0.37
N GLU A 148 10.42 -13.22 0.80
CA GLU A 148 9.04 -13.65 0.54
C GLU A 148 8.65 -13.53 -0.95
N CYS A 149 9.51 -14.09 -1.81
CA CYS A 149 9.45 -13.92 -3.27
C CYS A 149 8.18 -14.48 -3.94
N HIS A 150 7.38 -15.28 -3.24
CA HIS A 150 6.05 -15.74 -3.69
C HIS A 150 5.08 -14.58 -4.02
N ARG A 151 5.42 -13.35 -3.61
CA ARG A 151 4.69 -12.12 -3.96
C ARG A 151 4.96 -11.64 -5.38
N ALA A 152 5.96 -12.17 -6.08
CA ALA A 152 6.31 -11.78 -7.45
C ALA A 152 5.31 -12.35 -8.48
N THR A 153 4.05 -11.95 -8.35
CA THR A 153 2.94 -12.33 -9.24
C THR A 153 2.11 -11.09 -9.58
N GLY A 154 1.49 -11.08 -10.76
CA GLY A 154 0.71 -9.92 -11.24
C GLY A 154 1.52 -8.62 -11.33
N ASP A 155 0.96 -7.51 -10.84
CA ASP A 155 1.57 -6.17 -10.92
C ASP A 155 2.39 -5.79 -9.66
N TYR A 156 2.83 -6.77 -8.87
CA TYR A 156 3.60 -6.49 -7.66
C TYR A 156 4.97 -5.87 -7.99
N ALA A 157 5.41 -4.90 -7.18
CA ALA A 157 6.64 -4.12 -7.38
C ALA A 157 7.91 -4.96 -7.62
N TYR A 158 7.99 -6.19 -7.08
CA TYR A 158 9.12 -7.09 -7.36
C TYR A 158 9.32 -7.35 -8.85
N ASN A 159 8.24 -7.49 -9.62
CA ASN A 159 8.30 -7.83 -11.04
C ASN A 159 8.96 -6.71 -11.83
N TYR A 160 8.55 -5.46 -11.61
CA TYR A 160 9.16 -4.29 -12.24
C TYR A 160 10.64 -4.11 -11.82
N ILE A 161 10.95 -4.29 -10.52
CA ILE A 161 12.32 -4.15 -10.03
C ILE A 161 13.23 -5.23 -10.62
N ALA A 162 12.78 -6.49 -10.70
CA ALA A 162 13.53 -7.58 -11.28
C ALA A 162 13.79 -7.36 -12.78
N GLU A 163 12.75 -6.96 -13.53
CA GLU A 163 12.86 -6.58 -14.94
C GLU A 163 13.93 -5.49 -15.15
N ARG A 164 13.85 -4.39 -14.39
CA ARG A 164 14.83 -3.30 -14.44
C ARG A 164 16.21 -3.75 -13.99
N TYR A 165 16.31 -4.59 -12.97
CA TYR A 165 17.59 -5.08 -12.45
C TYR A 165 18.36 -5.89 -13.50
N HIS A 166 17.68 -6.83 -14.17
CA HIS A 166 18.29 -7.62 -15.25
C HIS A 166 18.65 -6.78 -16.48
N ALA A 167 17.91 -5.70 -16.74
CA ALA A 167 18.19 -4.79 -17.85
C ALA A 167 19.35 -3.82 -17.56
N ASP A 168 19.41 -3.25 -16.35
CA ASP A 168 20.27 -2.11 -16.04
C ASP A 168 21.59 -2.51 -15.34
N ALA A 169 21.59 -3.57 -14.53
CA ALA A 169 22.74 -3.94 -13.71
C ALA A 169 23.88 -4.50 -14.57
N GLN A 170 25.12 -4.13 -14.25
CA GLN A 170 26.29 -4.57 -15.03
C GLN A 170 26.63 -6.05 -14.79
N GLU A 171 26.40 -6.53 -13.57
CA GLU A 171 26.76 -7.88 -13.12
C GLU A 171 25.65 -8.44 -12.22
N PRO A 172 24.44 -8.69 -12.77
CA PRO A 172 23.26 -9.05 -11.98
C PRO A 172 23.41 -10.42 -11.30
N LEU A 173 22.95 -10.51 -10.06
CA LEU A 173 22.78 -11.79 -9.35
C LEU A 173 21.53 -11.71 -8.48
N VAL A 174 20.62 -12.67 -8.59
CA VAL A 174 19.31 -12.64 -7.92
C VAL A 174 19.17 -13.82 -6.97
N THR A 175 18.77 -13.56 -5.74
CA THR A 175 18.35 -14.59 -4.78
C THR A 175 16.89 -14.37 -4.40
N GLY A 176 16.00 -15.26 -4.82
CA GLY A 176 14.62 -15.30 -4.33
C GLY A 176 14.54 -16.16 -3.07
N MET A 177 13.87 -15.71 -2.02
CA MET A 177 13.71 -16.49 -0.79
C MET A 177 12.24 -16.70 -0.44
N SER A 178 11.82 -17.94 -0.26
CA SER A 178 10.48 -18.26 0.24
C SER A 178 10.50 -19.50 1.12
N ALA A 179 9.46 -19.65 1.94
CA ALA A 179 9.15 -20.94 2.57
C ALA A 179 8.02 -21.70 1.87
N SER A 180 7.34 -21.04 0.94
CA SER A 180 6.21 -21.54 0.14
C SER A 180 6.13 -20.61 -1.08
N PRO A 181 6.83 -20.92 -2.18
CA PRO A 181 6.90 -20.06 -3.37
C PRO A 181 5.60 -20.05 -4.18
N GLY A 182 4.75 -21.07 -4.04
CA GLY A 182 3.49 -21.25 -4.76
C GLY A 182 2.83 -22.58 -4.41
N GLY A 183 1.53 -22.71 -4.66
CA GLY A 183 0.75 -23.92 -4.35
C GLY A 183 0.76 -24.99 -5.44
N ASP A 184 1.29 -24.66 -6.62
CA ASP A 184 1.46 -25.56 -7.77
C ASP A 184 2.67 -25.13 -8.63
N GLU A 185 3.03 -25.98 -9.58
CA GLU A 185 4.17 -25.79 -10.50
C GLU A 185 4.08 -24.51 -11.32
N GLU A 186 2.89 -24.19 -11.85
CA GLU A 186 2.64 -23.03 -12.70
C GLU A 186 2.89 -21.73 -11.93
N ALA A 187 2.40 -21.63 -10.69
CA ALA A 187 2.65 -20.47 -9.84
C ALA A 187 4.13 -20.29 -9.49
N ILE A 188 4.87 -21.39 -9.32
CA ILE A 188 6.31 -21.34 -9.00
C ILE A 188 7.11 -20.91 -10.23
N LEU A 189 6.78 -21.44 -11.40
CA LEU A 189 7.36 -21.01 -12.67
C LEU A 189 7.08 -19.53 -12.92
N GLU A 190 5.86 -19.04 -12.68
CA GLU A 190 5.53 -17.61 -12.81
C GLU A 190 6.46 -16.74 -11.94
N VAL A 191 6.69 -17.13 -10.68
CA VAL A 191 7.59 -16.42 -9.76
C VAL A 191 9.04 -16.47 -10.27
N CYS A 192 9.50 -17.63 -10.73
CA CYS A 192 10.85 -17.78 -11.28
C CYS A 192 11.05 -16.94 -12.54
N GLU A 193 10.09 -16.95 -13.47
CA GLU A 193 10.12 -16.14 -14.70
C GLU A 193 10.13 -14.65 -14.37
N ASN A 194 9.22 -14.18 -13.51
CA ASN A 194 9.12 -12.77 -13.13
C ASN A 194 10.40 -12.23 -12.47
N LEU A 195 11.11 -13.07 -11.71
CA LEU A 195 12.35 -12.70 -11.02
C LEU A 195 13.62 -13.03 -11.82
N GLY A 196 13.50 -13.74 -12.95
CA GLY A 196 14.62 -14.25 -13.75
C GLY A 196 15.49 -15.27 -12.99
N LEU A 197 14.87 -16.16 -12.21
CA LEU A 197 15.53 -17.25 -11.51
C LEU A 197 15.77 -18.43 -12.47
N GLN A 198 16.88 -19.12 -12.27
CA GLN A 198 17.36 -20.24 -13.10
C GLN A 198 17.45 -21.55 -12.32
N GLU A 199 17.78 -21.48 -11.03
CA GLU A 199 18.00 -22.65 -10.18
C GLU A 199 16.96 -22.68 -9.05
N VAL A 200 16.52 -23.86 -8.63
CA VAL A 200 15.57 -24.03 -7.53
C VAL A 200 16.15 -24.94 -6.46
N GLU A 201 16.65 -24.35 -5.38
CA GLU A 201 17.21 -25.10 -4.26
C GLU A 201 16.22 -25.20 -3.10
N VAL A 202 15.84 -26.42 -2.75
CA VAL A 202 14.85 -26.71 -1.70
C VAL A 202 15.48 -27.57 -0.61
N MET A 203 15.32 -27.16 0.64
CA MET A 203 15.52 -28.05 1.79
C MET A 203 14.22 -28.26 2.56
N THR A 204 14.09 -29.41 3.18
CA THR A 204 12.98 -29.74 4.09
C THR A 204 13.53 -30.09 5.47
N GLU A 205 12.66 -30.14 6.48
CA GLU A 205 13.05 -30.59 7.83
C GLU A 205 13.49 -32.06 7.85
N GLU A 206 13.15 -32.84 6.81
CA GLU A 206 13.56 -34.24 6.66
C GLU A 206 15.00 -34.40 6.13
N ASP A 207 15.64 -33.32 5.68
CA ASP A 207 17.03 -33.36 5.26
C ASP A 207 17.95 -33.61 6.45
N ALA A 208 18.86 -34.58 6.31
CA ALA A 208 19.69 -35.05 7.41
C ALA A 208 20.57 -33.95 8.03
N ASP A 209 21.01 -32.97 7.24
CA ASP A 209 21.78 -31.83 7.70
C ASP A 209 20.93 -30.65 8.20
N VAL A 210 19.61 -30.70 7.99
CA VAL A 210 18.63 -29.74 8.54
C VAL A 210 18.05 -30.24 9.85
N ASP A 211 17.72 -31.54 9.94
CA ASP A 211 17.17 -32.22 11.13
C ASP A 211 18.04 -31.98 12.39
N GLU A 212 19.36 -31.90 12.22
CA GLU A 212 20.33 -31.61 13.29
C GLU A 212 20.14 -30.22 13.94
N PHE A 213 19.45 -29.29 13.26
CA PHE A 213 19.25 -27.90 13.69
C PHE A 213 17.77 -27.53 13.85
N THR A 214 16.85 -28.44 13.57
CA THR A 214 15.43 -28.26 13.88
C THR A 214 15.14 -28.76 15.28
N HIS A 215 14.90 -27.83 16.20
CA HIS A 215 14.27 -28.14 17.46
C HIS A 215 12.78 -27.80 17.37
N ASP A 216 11.92 -28.79 17.53
CA ASP A 216 10.49 -28.54 17.65
C ASP A 216 10.22 -27.77 18.93
N THR A 217 9.84 -26.51 18.80
CA THR A 217 9.15 -25.82 19.89
C THR A 217 7.77 -26.44 20.00
N GLU A 218 7.61 -27.43 20.88
CA GLU A 218 6.30 -28.04 21.13
C GLU A 218 5.33 -26.95 21.59
N VAL A 219 4.34 -26.66 20.75
CA VAL A 219 3.24 -25.75 21.10
C VAL A 219 2.21 -26.55 21.89
N GLU A 220 2.10 -26.24 23.17
CA GLU A 220 1.13 -26.87 24.06
C GLU A 220 -0.25 -26.23 23.87
N TRP A 221 -1.22 -27.03 23.42
CA TRP A 221 -2.60 -26.58 23.26
C TRP A 221 -3.40 -26.89 24.52
N GLU A 222 -3.68 -25.84 25.29
CA GLU A 222 -4.46 -25.90 26.52
C GLU A 222 -5.93 -25.67 26.21
N ARG A 223 -6.70 -26.76 26.27
CA ARG A 223 -8.13 -26.77 25.95
C ARG A 223 -8.95 -26.27 27.13
N ILE A 224 -9.91 -25.41 26.84
CA ILE A 224 -10.71 -24.71 27.85
C ILE A 224 -12.20 -24.96 27.58
N ASP A 225 -12.85 -25.66 28.50
CA ASP A 225 -14.30 -25.78 28.54
C ASP A 225 -14.94 -24.46 28.97
N LEU A 226 -15.94 -23.99 28.22
CA LEU A 226 -16.73 -22.81 28.60
C LEU A 226 -17.89 -23.19 29.54
N PRO A 227 -18.20 -22.38 30.56
CA PRO A 227 -19.34 -22.61 31.46
C PRO A 227 -20.67 -22.55 30.70
N GLU A 228 -21.69 -23.26 31.20
CA GLU A 228 -23.03 -23.30 30.59
C GLU A 228 -23.62 -21.90 30.42
N GLU A 229 -23.41 -21.00 31.39
CA GLU A 229 -23.87 -19.61 31.34
C GLU A 229 -23.25 -18.81 30.19
N VAL A 230 -22.00 -19.09 29.84
CA VAL A 230 -21.29 -18.44 28.72
C VAL A 230 -21.84 -18.98 27.39
N LEU A 231 -22.07 -20.29 27.31
CA LEU A 231 -22.68 -20.95 26.15
C LEU A 231 -24.11 -20.46 25.92
N GLU A 232 -24.90 -20.25 26.98
CA GLU A 232 -26.25 -19.68 26.90
C GLU A 232 -26.26 -18.27 26.29
N ILE A 233 -25.31 -17.40 26.72
CA ILE A 233 -25.16 -16.05 26.16
C ILE A 233 -24.81 -16.13 24.67
N ARG A 234 -23.82 -16.98 24.32
CA ARG A 234 -23.40 -17.22 22.93
C ARG A 234 -24.58 -17.68 22.07
N ASP A 235 -25.32 -18.68 22.53
CA ASP A 235 -26.41 -19.30 21.78
C ASP A 235 -27.56 -18.31 21.56
N ALA A 236 -27.90 -17.50 22.57
CA ALA A 236 -28.88 -16.43 22.43
C ALA A 236 -28.49 -15.40 21.35
N LEU A 237 -27.20 -15.07 21.23
CA LEU A 237 -26.70 -14.17 20.19
C LEU A 237 -26.69 -14.85 18.81
N ASN A 238 -26.27 -16.11 18.74
CA ASN A 238 -26.26 -16.92 17.51
C ASN A 238 -27.65 -17.12 16.92
N GLU A 239 -28.68 -17.28 17.76
CA GLU A 239 -30.08 -17.30 17.30
C GLU A 239 -30.47 -15.99 16.62
N VAL A 240 -30.07 -14.84 17.17
CA VAL A 240 -30.37 -13.53 16.56
C VAL A 240 -29.61 -13.37 15.25
N ILE A 241 -28.34 -13.80 15.19
CA ILE A 241 -27.55 -13.80 13.95
C ILE A 241 -28.26 -14.64 12.87
N THR A 242 -28.74 -15.83 13.24
CA THR A 242 -29.48 -16.72 12.33
C THR A 242 -30.72 -16.02 11.77
N ASP A 243 -31.54 -15.38 12.62
CA ASP A 243 -32.71 -14.60 12.20
C ASP A 243 -32.35 -13.45 11.24
N ARG A 244 -31.16 -12.84 11.40
CA ARG A 244 -30.70 -11.75 10.53
C ARG A 244 -30.16 -12.29 9.21
N LEU A 245 -29.43 -13.40 9.21
CA LEU A 245 -28.97 -14.07 8.00
C LEU A 245 -30.15 -14.63 7.18
N GLU A 246 -31.22 -15.09 7.83
CA GLU A 246 -32.47 -15.47 7.14
C GLU A 246 -33.04 -14.30 6.33
N LYS A 247 -33.07 -13.09 6.89
CA LYS A 247 -33.52 -11.90 6.16
C LYS A 247 -32.61 -11.58 4.97
N LEU A 248 -31.29 -11.74 5.12
CA LEU A 248 -30.35 -11.56 4.00
C LEU A 248 -30.51 -12.64 2.94
N LYS A 249 -30.88 -13.87 3.33
CA LYS A 249 -31.19 -14.97 2.42
C LYS A 249 -32.49 -14.73 1.66
N GLU A 250 -33.52 -14.19 2.30
CA GLU A 250 -34.77 -13.76 1.64
C GLU A 250 -34.53 -12.67 0.60
N LEU A 251 -33.52 -11.82 0.80
CA LEU A 251 -33.06 -10.83 -0.18
C LEU A 251 -32.19 -11.42 -1.30
N GLY A 252 -31.89 -12.72 -1.25
CA GLY A 252 -31.06 -13.42 -2.26
C GLY A 252 -29.56 -13.26 -2.08
N VAL A 253 -29.12 -12.60 -0.99
CA VAL A 253 -27.70 -12.24 -0.77
C VAL A 253 -26.95 -13.30 0.03
N ALA A 254 -27.60 -13.91 1.02
CA ALA A 254 -26.97 -14.95 1.83
C ALA A 254 -27.29 -16.35 1.30
N SER A 255 -26.26 -17.19 1.12
CA SER A 255 -26.43 -18.60 0.73
C SER A 255 -26.77 -19.51 1.92
N SER A 256 -26.31 -19.16 3.12
CA SER A 256 -26.47 -19.92 4.37
C SER A 256 -26.97 -19.01 5.50
N THR A 257 -27.61 -19.61 6.49
CA THR A 257 -28.10 -18.94 7.70
C THR A 257 -27.30 -19.31 8.96
N GLN A 258 -26.26 -20.14 8.81
CA GLN A 258 -25.43 -20.55 9.94
C GLN A 258 -24.60 -19.36 10.47
N PRO A 259 -24.54 -19.11 11.79
CA PRO A 259 -23.85 -17.94 12.37
C PRO A 259 -22.34 -17.86 12.11
N ASP A 260 -21.71 -18.99 11.80
CA ASP A 260 -20.27 -19.18 11.59
C ASP A 260 -19.81 -18.82 10.16
N GLN A 261 -20.56 -17.99 9.43
CA GLN A 261 -20.17 -17.55 8.08
C GLN A 261 -18.75 -16.97 8.05
N SER A 262 -18.01 -17.28 6.98
CA SER A 262 -16.64 -16.77 6.80
C SER A 262 -16.63 -15.24 6.61
N GLN A 263 -15.51 -14.59 6.90
CA GLN A 263 -15.38 -13.15 6.63
C GLN A 263 -15.49 -12.84 5.13
N LYS A 264 -15.02 -13.77 4.27
CA LYS A 264 -15.16 -13.68 2.81
C LYS A 264 -16.63 -13.68 2.38
N ASP A 265 -17.45 -14.54 2.99
CA ASP A 265 -18.89 -14.56 2.73
C ASP A 265 -19.57 -13.27 3.17
N LEU A 266 -19.24 -12.73 4.35
CA LEU A 266 -19.82 -11.46 4.80
C LEU A 266 -19.41 -10.28 3.92
N ASN A 267 -18.16 -10.26 3.44
CA ASN A 267 -17.71 -9.23 2.51
C ASN A 267 -18.42 -9.35 1.15
N ARG A 268 -18.62 -10.58 0.64
CA ARG A 268 -19.42 -10.84 -0.55
C ARG A 268 -20.86 -10.37 -0.37
N MET A 269 -21.51 -10.71 0.75
CA MET A 269 -22.87 -10.23 1.05
C MET A 269 -22.93 -8.70 1.06
N ARG A 270 -21.91 -8.03 1.61
CA ARG A 270 -21.83 -6.56 1.60
C ARG A 270 -21.71 -6.02 0.17
N ALA A 271 -20.88 -6.63 -0.67
CA ALA A 271 -20.72 -6.24 -2.06
C ALA A 271 -22.03 -6.41 -2.85
N GLU A 272 -22.70 -7.55 -2.72
CA GLU A 272 -24.01 -7.79 -3.35
C GLU A 272 -25.07 -6.80 -2.84
N LEU A 273 -25.10 -6.49 -1.54
CA LEU A 273 -25.99 -5.45 -0.99
C LEU A 273 -25.68 -4.06 -1.55
N GLN A 274 -24.39 -3.76 -1.77
CA GLN A 274 -23.96 -2.52 -2.40
C GLN A 274 -24.42 -2.48 -3.86
N GLU A 275 -24.35 -3.59 -4.60
CA GLU A 275 -24.92 -3.69 -5.94
C GLU A 275 -26.43 -3.48 -5.96
N LEU A 276 -27.18 -4.01 -4.99
CA LEU A 276 -28.63 -3.74 -4.89
C LEU A 276 -28.90 -2.24 -4.67
N ILE A 277 -28.06 -1.57 -3.85
CA ILE A 277 -28.14 -0.13 -3.63
C ILE A 277 -27.84 0.63 -4.93
N ASN A 278 -26.78 0.26 -5.64
CA ASN A 278 -26.38 0.81 -6.94
C ASN A 278 -27.34 0.44 -8.09
N ASN A 279 -28.36 -0.38 -7.81
CA ASN A 279 -29.46 -0.70 -8.74
C ASN A 279 -30.78 -0.07 -8.26
N ASP A 280 -30.73 0.96 -7.41
CA ASP A 280 -31.87 1.68 -6.83
C ASP A 280 -32.88 0.80 -6.06
N GLN A 281 -32.45 -0.37 -5.58
CA GLN A 281 -33.33 -1.27 -4.83
C GLN A 281 -33.33 -0.89 -3.34
N SER A 282 -34.46 -0.36 -2.87
CA SER A 282 -34.66 0.08 -1.47
C SER A 282 -34.35 -1.00 -0.43
N GLU A 283 -34.47 -2.26 -0.83
CA GLU A 283 -34.14 -3.48 -0.12
C GLU A 283 -32.65 -3.56 0.23
N GLY A 284 -31.77 -3.05 -0.63
CA GLY A 284 -30.33 -2.99 -0.41
C GLY A 284 -29.97 -2.19 0.85
N PHE A 285 -30.55 -0.99 1.04
CA PHE A 285 -30.34 -0.21 2.27
C PHE A 285 -30.83 -0.91 3.53
N LYS A 286 -31.97 -1.63 3.44
CA LYS A 286 -32.49 -2.42 4.57
C LYS A 286 -31.55 -3.59 4.88
N GLY A 287 -31.07 -4.29 3.85
CA GLY A 287 -30.12 -5.38 3.96
C GLY A 287 -28.77 -4.93 4.50
N MET A 288 -28.24 -3.78 4.07
CA MET A 288 -27.00 -3.20 4.60
C MET A 288 -27.11 -2.92 6.11
N SER A 289 -28.26 -2.42 6.57
CA SER A 289 -28.50 -2.25 7.99
C SER A 289 -28.64 -3.57 8.75
N VAL A 290 -29.10 -4.65 8.13
CA VAL A 290 -29.17 -5.99 8.73
C VAL A 290 -27.78 -6.63 8.77
N HIS A 291 -26.99 -6.48 7.70
CA HIS A 291 -25.59 -6.92 7.65
C HIS A 291 -24.76 -6.25 8.74
N ALA A 292 -24.93 -4.94 8.95
CA ALA A 292 -24.29 -4.23 10.05
C ALA A 292 -24.69 -4.76 11.44
N GLU A 293 -25.93 -5.24 11.63
CA GLU A 293 -26.33 -5.94 12.86
C GLU A 293 -25.61 -7.28 13.03
N VAL A 294 -25.52 -8.07 11.95
CA VAL A 294 -24.77 -9.35 11.96
C VAL A 294 -23.32 -9.10 12.36
N MET A 295 -22.65 -8.11 11.78
CA MET A 295 -21.26 -7.77 12.13
C MET A 295 -21.09 -7.43 13.62
N LYS A 296 -22.02 -6.64 14.19
CA LYS A 296 -21.98 -6.27 15.62
C LYS A 296 -22.25 -7.48 16.53
N LEU A 297 -23.23 -8.32 16.19
CA LEU A 297 -23.55 -9.52 16.95
C LEU A 297 -22.42 -10.55 16.88
N ARG A 298 -21.78 -10.73 15.73
CA ARG A 298 -20.60 -11.59 15.58
C ARG A 298 -19.43 -11.12 16.43
N GLN A 299 -19.25 -9.80 16.56
CA GLN A 299 -18.26 -9.26 17.49
C GLN A 299 -18.60 -9.64 18.94
N ALA A 300 -19.87 -9.53 19.34
CA ALA A 300 -20.30 -9.95 20.68
C ALA A 300 -20.05 -11.45 20.93
N VAL A 301 -20.37 -12.31 19.96
CA VAL A 301 -20.08 -13.76 20.01
C VAL A 301 -18.58 -14.00 20.15
N THR A 302 -17.75 -13.32 19.36
CA THR A 302 -16.28 -13.44 19.45
C THR A 302 -15.78 -13.05 20.85
N LEU A 303 -16.28 -11.96 21.43
CA LEU A 303 -15.85 -11.51 22.76
C LEU A 303 -16.22 -12.51 23.86
N VAL A 304 -17.41 -13.12 23.81
CA VAL A 304 -17.84 -14.06 24.85
C VAL A 304 -17.18 -15.44 24.72
N GLU A 305 -16.87 -15.87 23.50
CA GLU A 305 -16.19 -17.14 23.23
C GLU A 305 -14.68 -17.07 23.49
N THR A 306 -14.00 -16.07 22.90
CA THR A 306 -12.53 -16.08 22.80
C THR A 306 -11.86 -15.17 23.82
N GLN A 307 -12.57 -14.14 24.30
CA GLN A 307 -12.00 -13.10 25.17
C GLN A 307 -12.42 -13.28 26.64
N SER A 308 -13.56 -12.70 27.03
CA SER A 308 -14.11 -12.74 28.38
C SER A 308 -15.53 -12.15 28.42
N VAL A 309 -16.29 -12.51 29.45
CA VAL A 309 -17.63 -11.92 29.68
C VAL A 309 -17.51 -10.43 30.05
N GLU A 310 -16.43 -10.03 30.71
CA GLU A 310 -16.11 -8.64 31.04
C GLU A 310 -15.87 -7.79 29.79
N ALA A 311 -15.16 -8.32 28.78
CA ALA A 311 -15.00 -7.66 27.49
C ALA A 311 -16.34 -7.52 26.77
N LEU A 312 -17.18 -8.57 26.80
CA LEU A 312 -18.53 -8.52 26.25
C LEU A 312 -19.40 -7.44 26.94
N ARG A 313 -19.35 -7.33 28.28
CA ARG A 313 -20.08 -6.29 29.03
C ARG A 313 -19.68 -4.89 28.59
N ARG A 314 -18.37 -4.60 28.54
CA ARG A 314 -17.85 -3.29 28.08
C ARG A 314 -18.31 -2.99 26.65
N TYR A 315 -18.28 -3.99 25.77
CA TYR A 315 -18.82 -3.86 24.42
C TYR A 315 -20.32 -3.51 24.41
N PHE A 316 -21.13 -4.24 25.18
CA PHE A 316 -22.56 -3.97 25.28
C PHE A 316 -22.86 -2.58 25.85
N ASP A 317 -22.08 -2.08 26.81
CA ASP A 317 -22.21 -0.72 27.32
C ASP A 317 -21.94 0.33 26.24
N ARG A 318 -20.87 0.16 25.46
CA ARG A 318 -20.60 1.02 24.30
C ARG A 318 -21.73 0.98 23.28
N GLN A 319 -22.24 -0.22 22.95
CA GLN A 319 -23.36 -0.35 22.02
C GLN A 319 -24.65 0.31 22.55
N ARG A 320 -24.92 0.22 23.85
CA ARG A 320 -26.04 0.94 24.49
C ARG A 320 -25.90 2.45 24.43
N ASN A 321 -24.70 2.97 24.66
CA ASN A 321 -24.41 4.40 24.57
C ASN A 321 -24.52 4.91 23.13
N GLN A 322 -23.93 4.19 22.17
CA GLN A 322 -24.04 4.51 20.74
C GLN A 322 -25.51 4.50 20.28
N ALA A 323 -26.31 3.52 20.70
CA ALA A 323 -27.74 3.45 20.37
C ALA A 323 -28.58 4.62 20.91
N ARG A 324 -28.11 5.31 21.96
CA ARG A 324 -28.76 6.48 22.58
C ARG A 324 -28.29 7.82 22.00
N SER A 325 -27.21 7.85 21.23
CA SER A 325 -26.63 9.07 20.66
C SER A 325 -27.48 9.68 19.54
N SER A 326 -27.40 11.01 19.36
CA SER A 326 -28.01 11.71 18.23
C SER A 326 -27.26 11.36 16.94
N GLY A 327 -27.85 10.50 16.11
CA GLY A 327 -27.20 9.95 14.91
C GLY A 327 -26.99 8.43 14.95
N ALA A 328 -27.43 7.76 16.01
CA ALA A 328 -27.33 6.31 16.15
C ALA A 328 -27.88 5.55 14.93
N SER A 329 -27.11 4.59 14.43
CA SER A 329 -27.55 3.75 13.32
C SER A 329 -28.75 2.88 13.70
N LYS A 330 -29.67 2.67 12.75
CA LYS A 330 -30.83 1.77 12.92
C LYS A 330 -30.39 0.37 13.34
N ALA A 331 -29.24 -0.09 12.84
CA ALA A 331 -28.61 -1.35 13.23
C ALA A 331 -28.34 -1.41 14.75
N SER A 332 -27.67 -0.41 15.31
CA SER A 332 -27.33 -0.37 16.74
C SER A 332 -28.59 -0.32 17.61
N GLN A 333 -29.59 0.48 17.21
CA GLN A 333 -30.86 0.59 17.93
C GLN A 333 -31.63 -0.74 17.93
N ARG A 334 -31.74 -1.40 16.77
CA ARG A 334 -32.46 -2.67 16.64
C ARG A 334 -31.77 -3.78 17.43
N MET A 335 -30.44 -3.91 17.32
CA MET A 335 -29.66 -4.89 18.07
C MET A 335 -29.87 -4.75 19.58
N VAL A 336 -29.67 -3.55 20.15
CA VAL A 336 -29.83 -3.30 21.60
C VAL A 336 -31.28 -3.49 22.08
N SER A 337 -32.25 -3.33 21.17
CA SER A 337 -33.67 -3.49 21.50
C SER A 337 -34.18 -4.94 21.42
N ASP A 338 -33.42 -5.84 20.79
CA ASP A 338 -33.82 -7.23 20.57
C ASP A 338 -33.96 -7.98 21.91
N PRO A 339 -35.06 -8.71 22.16
CA PRO A 339 -35.28 -9.41 23.43
C PRO A 339 -34.19 -10.39 23.80
N ARG A 340 -33.66 -11.15 22.83
CA ARG A 340 -32.60 -12.14 23.07
C ARG A 340 -31.27 -11.47 23.40
N VAL A 341 -30.95 -10.37 22.69
CA VAL A 341 -29.75 -9.57 22.97
C VAL A 341 -29.82 -8.90 24.35
N ARG A 342 -31.00 -8.40 24.75
CA ARG A 342 -31.19 -7.85 26.10
C ARG A 342 -31.03 -8.90 27.19
N GLU A 343 -31.50 -10.11 26.94
CA GLU A 343 -31.32 -11.21 27.87
C GLU A 343 -29.84 -11.61 27.97
N ALA A 344 -29.14 -11.71 26.83
CA ALA A 344 -27.70 -11.92 26.79
C ALA A 344 -26.92 -10.81 27.54
N MET A 345 -27.33 -9.54 27.39
CA MET A 345 -26.77 -8.42 28.17
C MET A 345 -26.99 -8.60 29.68
N ARG A 346 -28.19 -9.02 30.07
CA ARG A 346 -28.55 -9.26 31.47
C ARG A 346 -27.78 -10.44 32.06
N GLN A 347 -27.68 -11.55 31.33
CA GLN A 347 -26.88 -12.71 31.73
C GLN A 347 -25.41 -12.32 31.86
N ALA A 348 -24.87 -11.61 30.85
CA ALA A 348 -23.52 -11.06 30.91
C ALA A 348 -23.36 -10.23 32.18
N GLU A 349 -24.21 -9.25 32.49
CA GLU A 349 -24.17 -8.42 33.71
C GLU A 349 -24.22 -9.20 35.04
N ASN A 350 -24.88 -10.36 35.09
CA ASN A 350 -25.02 -11.17 36.31
C ASN A 350 -23.97 -12.29 36.42
N PHE A 351 -23.07 -12.42 35.45
CA PHE A 351 -21.97 -13.37 35.49
C PHE A 351 -20.92 -12.99 36.55
N ASP A 352 -21.01 -13.57 37.74
CA ASP A 352 -20.14 -13.20 38.87
C ASP A 352 -18.81 -14.01 38.91
N GLU A 353 -18.64 -14.98 38.02
CA GLU A 353 -17.42 -15.78 37.94
C GLU A 353 -16.35 -15.16 37.02
N LEU A 354 -15.09 -15.59 37.18
CA LEU A 354 -14.03 -15.26 36.23
C LEU A 354 -14.08 -16.21 35.03
N HIS A 355 -13.94 -15.66 33.82
CA HIS A 355 -13.81 -16.47 32.61
C HIS A 355 -12.70 -17.53 32.76
N PRO A 356 -12.89 -18.79 32.33
CA PRO A 356 -11.91 -19.86 32.55
C PRO A 356 -10.52 -19.56 32.00
N LYS A 357 -10.42 -18.84 30.87
CA LYS A 357 -9.13 -18.40 30.32
C LYS A 357 -8.36 -17.49 31.28
N TYR A 358 -9.00 -16.52 31.94
CA TYR A 358 -8.35 -15.68 32.96
C TYR A 358 -7.74 -16.53 34.09
N ARG A 359 -8.52 -17.52 34.55
CA ARG A 359 -8.08 -18.44 35.59
C ARG A 359 -6.87 -19.26 35.14
N LYS A 360 -6.93 -19.84 33.93
CA LYS A 360 -5.84 -20.64 33.37
C LYS A 360 -4.58 -19.81 33.13
N THR A 361 -4.71 -18.60 32.58
CA THR A 361 -3.60 -17.65 32.43
C THR A 361 -2.89 -17.41 33.77
N ARG A 362 -3.63 -17.05 34.83
CA ARG A 362 -3.04 -16.83 36.15
C ARG A 362 -2.36 -18.08 36.72
N MET A 363 -2.92 -19.27 36.46
CA MET A 363 -2.33 -20.54 36.88
C MET A 363 -1.00 -20.82 36.17
N LEU A 364 -0.93 -20.61 34.86
CA LEU A 364 0.30 -20.79 34.07
C LEU A 364 1.39 -19.80 34.51
N LEU A 365 1.04 -18.54 34.72
CA LEU A 365 2.00 -17.55 35.24
C LEU A 365 2.50 -17.92 36.63
N ALA A 366 1.62 -18.37 37.53
CA ALA A 366 2.01 -18.80 38.87
C ALA A 366 2.89 -20.07 38.85
N GLU A 367 2.66 -20.98 37.91
CA GLU A 367 3.51 -22.15 37.67
C GLU A 367 4.90 -21.70 37.20
N THR A 368 4.98 -20.93 36.12
CA THR A 368 6.25 -20.51 35.51
C THR A 368 7.05 -19.58 36.43
N LEU A 369 6.47 -18.46 36.86
CA LEU A 369 7.19 -17.44 37.65
C LEU A 369 7.36 -17.84 39.11
N GLY A 370 6.41 -18.61 39.66
CA GLY A 370 6.38 -18.95 41.08
C GLY A 370 6.99 -20.30 41.45
N LEU A 371 6.77 -21.34 40.64
CA LEU A 371 7.19 -22.72 40.96
C LEU A 371 8.42 -23.15 40.18
N GLU A 372 8.50 -22.79 38.90
CA GLU A 372 9.59 -23.18 37.99
C GLU A 372 10.78 -22.22 38.07
N GLY A 373 10.58 -21.02 38.63
CA GLY A 373 11.62 -20.01 38.79
C GLY A 373 11.92 -19.23 37.51
N GLY A 374 10.98 -19.19 36.57
CA GLY A 374 11.03 -18.31 35.41
C GLY A 374 11.02 -16.83 35.83
N GLU A 375 11.54 -15.98 34.97
CA GLU A 375 11.72 -14.55 35.22
C GLU A 375 10.77 -13.69 34.39
N ARG A 376 10.43 -14.12 33.16
CA ARG A 376 9.69 -13.30 32.21
C ARG A 376 8.67 -14.09 31.41
N VAL A 377 7.49 -13.51 31.23
CA VAL A 377 6.38 -14.07 30.45
C VAL A 377 5.83 -13.02 29.49
N ILE A 378 5.53 -13.44 28.26
CA ILE A 378 4.75 -12.65 27.31
C ILE A 378 3.40 -13.31 27.09
N ILE A 379 2.35 -12.50 27.08
CA ILE A 379 0.99 -12.92 26.75
C ILE A 379 0.53 -12.18 25.50
N PHE A 380 0.11 -12.91 24.46
CA PHE A 380 -0.45 -12.35 23.23
C PHE A 380 -1.97 -12.47 23.19
N THR A 381 -2.65 -11.43 22.72
CA THR A 381 -4.10 -11.39 22.44
C THR A 381 -4.38 -10.54 21.18
N GLU A 382 -5.50 -10.75 20.48
CA GLU A 382 -5.86 -9.92 19.32
C GLU A 382 -6.51 -8.58 19.73
N SER A 383 -7.01 -8.48 20.96
CA SER A 383 -7.86 -7.39 21.41
C SER A 383 -7.15 -6.47 22.40
N ARG A 384 -7.13 -5.16 22.11
CA ARG A 384 -6.61 -4.14 23.06
C ARG A 384 -7.41 -4.07 24.35
N ASP A 385 -8.74 -4.14 24.24
CA ASP A 385 -9.62 -4.19 25.40
C ASP A 385 -9.29 -5.39 26.30
N THR A 386 -8.91 -6.51 25.68
CA THR A 386 -8.49 -7.71 26.40
C THR A 386 -7.10 -7.52 26.99
N ALA A 387 -6.15 -6.95 26.25
CA ALA A 387 -4.81 -6.67 26.77
C ALA A 387 -4.87 -5.78 28.01
N GLU A 388 -5.69 -4.73 27.97
CA GLU A 388 -5.93 -3.83 29.10
C GLU A 388 -6.59 -4.55 30.28
N ALA A 389 -7.72 -5.22 30.05
CA ALA A 389 -8.45 -5.92 31.12
C ALA A 389 -7.64 -7.06 31.75
N LEU A 390 -6.85 -7.78 30.94
CA LEU A 390 -5.98 -8.85 31.40
C LEU A 390 -4.79 -8.30 32.17
N THR A 391 -4.20 -7.17 31.73
CA THR A 391 -3.14 -6.48 32.48
C THR A 391 -3.64 -6.04 33.85
N ASP A 392 -4.81 -5.41 33.93
CA ASP A 392 -5.42 -4.99 35.19
C ASP A 392 -5.63 -6.17 36.14
N PHE A 393 -6.18 -7.28 35.62
CA PHE A 393 -6.43 -8.50 36.40
C PHE A 393 -5.12 -9.14 36.90
N LEU A 394 -4.10 -9.23 36.05
CA LEU A 394 -2.82 -9.84 36.39
C LEU A 394 -1.99 -8.96 37.33
N SER A 395 -2.15 -7.63 37.25
CA SER A 395 -1.48 -6.65 38.13
C SER A 395 -1.84 -6.83 39.61
N GLU A 396 -2.92 -7.54 39.93
CA GLU A 396 -3.26 -7.92 41.31
C GLU A 396 -2.29 -8.96 41.89
N SER A 397 -1.59 -9.72 41.04
CA SER A 397 -0.76 -10.88 41.40
C SER A 397 0.68 -10.83 40.88
N PHE A 398 0.95 -10.08 39.80
CA PHE A 398 2.25 -10.00 39.10
C PHE A 398 2.55 -8.55 38.67
N ASP A 399 3.81 -8.20 38.44
CA ASP A 399 4.15 -6.92 37.79
C ASP A 399 3.93 -7.02 36.27
N ALA A 400 2.75 -6.58 35.83
CA ALA A 400 2.28 -6.70 34.46
C ALA A 400 2.15 -5.34 33.77
N LYS A 401 2.61 -5.23 32.52
CA LYS A 401 2.41 -4.04 31.69
C LYS A 401 1.81 -4.39 30.33
N ARG A 402 1.02 -3.45 29.80
CA ARG A 402 0.39 -3.56 28.48
C ARG A 402 1.35 -3.08 27.37
N PHE A 403 1.24 -3.70 26.20
CA PHE A 403 1.92 -3.29 24.97
C PHE A 403 0.96 -3.35 23.77
N VAL A 404 0.60 -2.19 23.20
CA VAL A 404 -0.38 -2.09 22.11
C VAL A 404 0.10 -1.17 20.99
N GLY A 405 -0.50 -1.28 19.79
CA GLY A 405 -0.16 -0.44 18.64
C GLY A 405 -0.47 1.07 18.82
N GLN A 406 0.00 1.89 17.87
CA GLN A 406 -0.02 3.36 17.95
C GLN A 406 -1.37 4.04 17.75
N GLY A 407 -2.23 3.53 16.85
CA GLY A 407 -3.46 4.24 16.50
C GLY A 407 -4.45 4.31 17.66
N ASP A 408 -5.18 5.39 17.84
CA ASP A 408 -6.19 5.53 18.90
C ASP A 408 -7.54 4.89 18.52
N ARG A 409 -8.28 4.39 19.52
CA ARG A 409 -9.69 3.96 19.35
C ARG A 409 -10.56 4.50 20.46
N GLU A 410 -11.86 4.62 20.19
CA GLU A 410 -12.86 5.08 21.15
C GLU A 410 -12.86 4.20 22.42
N GLY A 411 -12.23 4.70 23.49
CA GLY A 411 -12.14 4.04 24.79
C GLY A 411 -10.85 3.25 25.09
N SER A 412 -9.84 3.28 24.21
CA SER A 412 -8.50 2.71 24.49
C SER A 412 -7.42 3.46 23.69
N ASP A 413 -6.61 4.25 24.39
CA ASP A 413 -5.51 5.03 23.81
C ASP A 413 -4.39 4.09 23.33
N GLY A 414 -3.84 4.38 22.14
CA GLY A 414 -2.68 3.69 21.61
C GLY A 414 -1.40 4.01 22.39
N MET A 415 -0.30 3.34 22.04
CA MET A 415 1.02 3.69 22.58
C MET A 415 1.87 4.34 21.48
N THR A 416 2.43 5.50 21.76
CA THR A 416 3.41 6.14 20.86
C THR A 416 4.66 5.26 20.69
N GLN A 417 5.44 5.47 19.62
CA GLN A 417 6.64 4.69 19.36
C GLN A 417 7.66 4.78 20.51
N ASN A 418 7.84 5.96 21.10
CA ASN A 418 8.73 6.15 22.25
C ASN A 418 8.23 5.37 23.47
N GLN A 419 6.92 5.37 23.74
CA GLN A 419 6.35 4.58 24.84
C GLN A 419 6.50 3.07 24.62
N GLN A 420 6.37 2.61 23.37
CA GLN A 420 6.59 1.21 23.02
C GLN A 420 8.06 0.83 23.31
N GLN A 421 9.01 1.64 22.86
CA GLN A 421 10.43 1.41 23.09
C GLN A 421 10.78 1.40 24.58
N GLU A 422 10.30 2.38 25.35
CA GLU A 422 10.51 2.45 26.81
C GLU A 422 9.98 1.19 27.53
N VAL A 423 8.80 0.68 27.14
CA VAL A 423 8.23 -0.53 27.76
C VAL A 423 9.04 -1.77 27.40
N LEU A 424 9.55 -1.88 26.17
CA LEU A 424 10.39 -3.01 25.76
C LEU A 424 11.75 -2.99 26.44
N ASP A 425 12.38 -1.83 26.54
CA ASP A 425 13.69 -1.70 27.20
C ASP A 425 13.57 -2.01 28.69
N ALA A 426 12.49 -1.56 29.34
CA ALA A 426 12.18 -1.94 30.72
C ALA A 426 11.92 -3.46 30.87
N PHE A 427 11.25 -4.09 29.89
CA PHE A 427 11.01 -5.53 29.90
C PHE A 427 12.32 -6.33 29.74
N ARG A 428 13.18 -5.91 28.81
CA ARG A 428 14.52 -6.48 28.58
C ARG A 428 15.42 -6.33 29.80
N ALA A 429 15.33 -5.19 30.48
CA ALA A 429 16.08 -4.93 31.72
C ALA A 429 15.56 -5.73 32.93
N GLY A 430 14.43 -6.46 32.80
CA GLY A 430 13.82 -7.23 33.88
C GLY A 430 13.15 -6.36 34.95
N GLU A 431 12.70 -5.15 34.59
CA GLU A 431 12.03 -4.25 35.53
C GLU A 431 10.62 -4.71 35.91
N PHE A 432 10.00 -5.56 35.08
CA PHE A 432 8.72 -6.21 35.32
C PHE A 432 8.69 -7.59 34.64
N GLU A 433 7.82 -8.48 35.11
CA GLU A 433 7.84 -9.91 34.79
C GLU A 433 6.85 -10.31 33.69
N VAL A 434 5.75 -9.57 33.49
CA VAL A 434 4.69 -9.94 32.54
C VAL A 434 4.41 -8.83 31.52
N LEU A 435 4.56 -9.14 30.24
CA LEU A 435 4.19 -8.26 29.14
C LEU A 435 2.92 -8.77 28.44
N VAL A 436 1.83 -8.00 28.48
CA VAL A 436 0.58 -8.33 27.79
C VAL A 436 0.48 -7.51 26.50
N SER A 437 0.58 -8.20 25.36
CA SER A 437 0.76 -7.58 24.05
C SER A 437 -0.36 -7.92 23.06
N THR A 438 -0.70 -6.97 22.19
CA THR A 438 -1.55 -7.26 21.02
C THR A 438 -0.74 -7.82 19.84
N SER A 439 -1.38 -8.58 18.94
CA SER A 439 -0.76 -9.08 17.68
C SER A 439 -0.15 -8.00 16.77
N VAL A 440 -0.41 -6.70 17.00
CA VAL A 440 0.31 -5.60 16.33
C VAL A 440 1.81 -5.58 16.70
N ALA A 441 2.20 -6.23 17.79
CA ALA A 441 3.58 -6.46 18.20
C ALA A 441 4.19 -7.76 17.64
N GLU A 442 3.49 -8.46 16.76
CA GLU A 442 3.96 -9.74 16.22
C GLU A 442 5.02 -9.56 15.13
N GLU A 443 4.87 -8.51 14.32
CA GLU A 443 5.79 -8.15 13.25
C GLU A 443 6.83 -7.14 13.76
N GLY A 444 8.11 -7.54 13.80
CA GLY A 444 9.24 -6.66 14.13
C GLY A 444 9.56 -6.46 15.61
N LEU A 445 8.80 -7.03 16.54
CA LEU A 445 9.23 -7.02 17.94
C LEU A 445 10.32 -8.08 18.11
N ASP A 446 11.58 -7.67 18.27
CA ASP A 446 12.60 -8.56 18.82
C ASP A 446 12.17 -8.93 20.25
N VAL A 447 11.54 -10.09 20.38
CA VAL A 447 10.94 -10.58 21.62
C VAL A 447 12.10 -11.11 22.46
N PRO A 448 12.39 -10.52 23.63
CA PRO A 448 13.50 -10.97 24.46
C PRO A 448 13.31 -12.43 24.91
N GLU A 449 14.38 -13.05 25.39
CA GLU A 449 14.31 -14.39 25.98
C GLU A 449 13.32 -14.40 27.17
N VAL A 450 12.26 -15.19 27.01
CA VAL A 450 11.18 -15.39 27.98
C VAL A 450 10.95 -16.87 28.23
N ASP A 451 10.57 -17.19 29.46
CA ASP A 451 10.36 -18.56 29.92
C ASP A 451 9.02 -19.14 29.46
N LEU A 452 8.01 -18.27 29.30
CA LEU A 452 6.70 -18.63 28.76
C LEU A 452 6.22 -17.59 27.75
N VAL A 453 5.79 -18.10 26.61
CA VAL A 453 4.95 -17.39 25.65
C VAL A 453 3.55 -17.98 25.75
N LEU A 454 2.58 -17.14 26.13
CA LEU A 454 1.18 -17.54 26.23
C LEU A 454 0.34 -16.83 25.17
N PHE A 455 -0.28 -17.59 24.28
CA PHE A 455 -1.34 -17.11 23.43
C PHE A 455 -2.69 -17.24 24.13
N TYR A 456 -3.31 -16.11 24.45
CA TYR A 456 -4.60 -16.07 25.13
C TYR A 456 -5.76 -16.60 24.26
N GLU A 457 -5.57 -16.57 22.94
CA GLU A 457 -6.41 -17.20 21.92
C GLU A 457 -5.53 -17.64 20.75
N PRO A 458 -5.97 -18.55 19.88
CA PRO A 458 -5.17 -18.99 18.75
C PRO A 458 -4.95 -17.85 17.76
N VAL A 459 -3.71 -17.38 17.64
CA VAL A 459 -3.28 -16.40 16.64
C VAL A 459 -2.31 -17.09 15.68
N PRO A 460 -2.80 -17.69 14.57
CA PRO A 460 -1.97 -18.59 13.75
C PRO A 460 -0.69 -17.94 13.21
N THR A 461 -0.76 -16.66 12.85
CA THR A 461 0.41 -15.90 12.38
C THR A 461 1.45 -15.80 13.50
N ALA A 462 1.02 -15.41 14.70
CA ALA A 462 1.92 -15.16 15.82
C ALA A 462 2.56 -16.42 16.36
N ILE A 463 1.77 -17.49 16.46
CA ILE A 463 2.26 -18.82 16.82
C ILE A 463 3.37 -19.21 15.86
N ARG A 464 3.14 -19.04 14.56
CA ARG A 464 4.15 -19.31 13.52
C ARG A 464 5.37 -18.40 13.66
N SER A 465 5.20 -17.10 13.91
CA SER A 465 6.30 -16.16 14.15
C SER A 465 7.19 -16.58 15.32
N ILE A 466 6.59 -17.09 16.40
CA ILE A 466 7.33 -17.53 17.59
C ILE A 466 8.01 -18.88 17.37
N GLN A 467 7.35 -19.83 16.71
CA GLN A 467 7.99 -21.07 16.25
C GLN A 467 9.20 -20.75 15.35
N ARG A 468 9.11 -19.75 14.47
CA ARG A 468 10.23 -19.27 13.63
C ARG A 468 11.41 -18.72 14.43
N LYS A 469 11.13 -17.88 15.44
CA LYS A 469 12.16 -17.28 16.31
C LYS A 469 12.79 -18.31 17.24
N GLY A 470 12.01 -19.28 17.73
CA GLY A 470 12.50 -20.42 18.51
C GLY A 470 13.57 -21.25 17.77
N ARG A 471 13.47 -21.32 16.43
CA ARG A 471 14.39 -22.07 15.55
C ARG A 471 15.68 -21.32 15.16
N THR A 472 15.76 -20.00 15.36
CA THR A 472 16.87 -19.17 14.84
C THR A 472 17.89 -18.69 15.88
N GLY A 473 17.71 -18.94 17.18
CA GLY A 473 18.71 -18.45 18.15
C GLY A 473 18.42 -18.60 19.64
N ARG A 474 17.42 -19.38 20.08
CA ARG A 474 17.22 -19.59 21.52
C ARG A 474 18.26 -20.57 22.07
N GLN A 475 19.04 -20.13 23.05
CA GLN A 475 19.79 -21.07 23.90
C GLN A 475 18.95 -21.66 25.04
N SER A 476 17.71 -21.19 25.24
CA SER A 476 16.79 -21.68 26.27
C SER A 476 15.39 -22.04 25.73
N GLU A 477 14.90 -23.23 26.09
CA GLU A 477 13.60 -23.83 25.74
C GLU A 477 12.42 -23.09 26.41
N GLY A 478 12.14 -21.84 26.03
CA GLY A 478 10.96 -21.13 26.53
C GLY A 478 9.66 -21.80 26.06
N ARG A 479 8.79 -22.20 27.00
CA ARG A 479 7.53 -22.93 26.76
C ARG A 479 6.54 -22.08 25.96
N VAL A 480 5.87 -22.66 24.97
CA VAL A 480 4.82 -21.97 24.19
C VAL A 480 3.48 -22.64 24.45
N VAL A 481 2.52 -21.87 24.99
CA VAL A 481 1.18 -22.37 25.32
C VAL A 481 0.13 -21.57 24.56
N VAL A 482 -0.87 -22.25 24.00
CA VAL A 482 -2.03 -21.62 23.36
C VAL A 482 -3.30 -22.03 24.09
N LEU A 483 -4.06 -21.06 24.60
CA LEU A 483 -5.38 -21.30 25.17
C LEU A 483 -6.41 -21.40 24.04
N MET A 484 -7.16 -22.49 24.02
CA MET A 484 -8.19 -22.75 23.02
C MET A 484 -9.52 -23.08 23.71
N ALA A 485 -10.53 -22.22 23.55
CA ALA A 485 -11.88 -22.54 23.99
C ALA A 485 -12.51 -23.60 23.06
N GLU A 486 -12.94 -24.73 23.61
CA GLU A 486 -13.56 -25.82 22.83
C GLU A 486 -14.95 -25.40 22.30
N ASP A 487 -15.34 -25.95 21.14
CA ASP A 487 -16.62 -25.64 20.48
C ASP A 487 -16.82 -24.13 20.19
N THR A 488 -15.72 -23.43 19.89
CA THR A 488 -15.72 -22.00 19.53
C THR A 488 -14.90 -21.72 18.26
N ARG A 489 -14.85 -20.44 17.88
CA ARG A 489 -13.97 -19.95 16.81
C ARG A 489 -12.48 -20.29 17.02
N ASP A 490 -12.02 -20.44 18.26
CA ASP A 490 -10.64 -20.82 18.56
C ASP A 490 -10.27 -22.17 17.90
N GLU A 491 -11.17 -23.15 17.97
CA GLU A 491 -10.94 -24.47 17.38
C GLU A 491 -10.84 -24.42 15.85
N ALA A 492 -11.64 -23.55 15.20
CA ALA A 492 -11.51 -23.33 13.76
C ALA A 492 -10.11 -22.78 13.40
N TYR A 493 -9.58 -21.85 14.19
CA TYR A 493 -8.22 -21.31 13.98
C TYR A 493 -7.13 -22.34 14.26
N PHE A 494 -7.30 -23.21 15.25
CA PHE A 494 -6.41 -24.36 15.48
C PHE A 494 -6.31 -25.23 14.23
N TRP A 495 -7.46 -25.65 13.66
CA TRP A 495 -7.47 -26.48 12.46
C TRP A 495 -6.90 -25.76 11.23
N ILE A 496 -7.13 -24.45 11.08
CA ILE A 496 -6.52 -23.64 10.02
C ILE A 496 -4.99 -23.61 10.17
N SER A 497 -4.47 -23.40 11.38
CA SER A 497 -3.02 -23.38 11.64
C SER A 497 -2.40 -24.73 11.27
N GLN A 498 -2.97 -25.82 11.77
CA GLN A 498 -2.53 -27.19 11.50
C GLN A 498 -2.58 -27.56 10.02
N ARG A 499 -3.60 -27.07 9.31
CA ARG A 499 -3.73 -27.30 7.87
C ARG A 499 -2.66 -26.54 7.08
N ARG A 500 -2.43 -25.26 7.38
CA ARG A 500 -1.43 -24.43 6.70
C ARG A 500 0.00 -24.92 6.90
N GLU A 501 0.31 -25.44 8.08
CA GLU A 501 1.60 -26.05 8.38
C GLU A 501 1.83 -27.30 7.51
N LYS A 502 0.84 -28.19 7.46
CA LYS A 502 0.87 -29.37 6.58
C LYS A 502 0.91 -29.03 5.09
N GLU A 503 0.18 -28.00 4.67
CA GLU A 503 0.20 -27.52 3.28
C GLU A 503 1.61 -27.04 2.91
N MET A 504 2.25 -26.20 3.74
CA MET A 504 3.64 -25.77 3.52
C MET A 504 4.62 -26.95 3.46
N GLU A 505 4.52 -27.92 4.39
CA GLU A 505 5.37 -29.11 4.34
C GLU A 505 5.16 -29.94 3.07
N SER A 506 3.91 -30.08 2.61
CA SER A 506 3.60 -30.80 1.38
C SER A 506 4.17 -30.07 0.17
N GLU A 507 3.96 -28.74 0.09
CA GLU A 507 4.47 -27.88 -0.98
C GLU A 507 6.00 -27.97 -1.10
N LEU A 508 6.73 -27.91 0.02
CA LEU A 508 8.19 -28.04 -0.01
C LEU A 508 8.65 -29.44 -0.44
N ARG A 509 7.95 -30.51 -0.02
CA ARG A 509 8.26 -31.88 -0.45
C ARG A 509 7.99 -32.08 -1.95
N GLU A 510 6.86 -31.56 -2.44
CA GLU A 510 6.47 -31.61 -3.85
C GLU A 510 7.46 -30.82 -4.70
N LEU A 511 7.76 -29.59 -4.31
CA LEU A 511 8.73 -28.73 -5.00
C LEU A 511 10.11 -29.37 -5.07
N LYS A 512 10.58 -29.97 -3.97
CA LYS A 512 11.86 -30.69 -3.96
C LYS A 512 11.87 -31.89 -4.92
N GLY A 513 10.73 -32.53 -5.13
CA GLY A 513 10.57 -33.61 -6.11
C GLY A 513 10.59 -33.13 -7.57
N MET A 514 10.31 -31.84 -7.80
CA MET A 514 10.15 -31.23 -9.12
C MET A 514 11.27 -30.24 -9.47
N ALA A 515 12.18 -29.92 -8.54
CA ALA A 515 13.23 -28.94 -8.73
C ALA A 515 14.06 -29.18 -10.00
N ASP A 516 14.51 -30.42 -10.23
CA ASP A 516 15.25 -30.80 -11.44
C ASP A 516 14.42 -30.58 -12.73
N GLU A 517 13.09 -30.82 -12.68
CA GLU A 517 12.19 -30.64 -13.84
C GLU A 517 11.93 -29.16 -14.13
N LEU A 518 11.78 -28.34 -13.08
CA LEU A 518 11.63 -26.89 -13.18
C LEU A 518 12.88 -26.25 -13.80
N GLU A 519 14.07 -26.68 -13.41
CA GLU A 519 15.34 -26.20 -13.98
C GLU A 519 15.43 -26.51 -15.48
N ASP A 520 15.07 -27.72 -15.89
CA ASP A 520 15.01 -28.13 -17.31
C ASP A 520 14.03 -27.26 -18.12
N GLU A 521 12.87 -26.90 -17.55
CA GLU A 521 11.87 -26.05 -18.20
C GLU A 521 12.32 -24.58 -18.30
N LEU A 522 12.92 -24.02 -17.24
CA LEU A 522 13.47 -22.67 -17.23
C LEU A 522 14.57 -22.52 -18.30
N ASP A 523 15.45 -23.52 -18.42
CA ASP A 523 16.48 -23.58 -19.46
C ASP A 523 15.87 -23.60 -20.87
N ALA A 524 14.80 -24.35 -21.08
CA ALA A 524 14.12 -24.44 -22.38
C ALA A 524 13.43 -23.13 -22.76
N ALA A 525 12.78 -22.47 -21.80
CA ALA A 525 12.14 -21.17 -22.00
C ALA A 525 13.18 -20.10 -22.39
N GLN A 526 14.31 -20.03 -21.69
CA GLN A 526 15.38 -19.08 -21.98
C GLN A 526 16.05 -19.32 -23.34
N GLN A 527 16.26 -20.58 -23.72
CA GLN A 527 16.79 -20.91 -25.06
C GLN A 527 15.83 -20.49 -26.19
N SER A 528 14.52 -20.55 -25.95
CA SER A 528 13.52 -20.11 -26.92
C SER A 528 13.51 -18.58 -27.09
N LEU A 529 13.62 -17.83 -26.00
CA LEU A 529 13.71 -16.37 -25.99
C LEU A 529 14.99 -15.87 -26.67
N ALA A 530 16.14 -16.48 -26.37
CA ALA A 530 17.42 -16.14 -27.01
C ALA A 530 17.42 -16.42 -28.53
N ALA A 531 16.69 -17.45 -28.98
CA ALA A 531 16.55 -17.78 -30.40
C ALA A 531 15.68 -16.77 -31.17
N PHE A 532 14.67 -16.17 -30.52
CA PHE A 532 13.84 -15.10 -31.11
C PHE A 532 14.63 -13.79 -31.28
N ASP A 533 15.47 -13.44 -30.30
CA ASP A 533 16.28 -12.22 -30.34
C ASP A 533 17.41 -12.26 -31.37
N THR A 534 17.91 -13.46 -31.70
CA THR A 534 18.90 -13.65 -32.76
C THR A 534 18.30 -13.56 -34.17
N GLU A 535 17.03 -13.89 -34.37
CA GLU A 535 16.37 -13.70 -35.68
C GLU A 535 16.04 -12.22 -35.97
N ALA A 536 15.74 -11.43 -34.94
CA ALA A 536 15.51 -9.98 -35.09
C ALA A 536 16.78 -9.20 -35.50
N LYS A 537 17.97 -9.67 -35.10
CA LYS A 537 19.26 -9.02 -35.42
C LYS A 537 19.90 -9.43 -36.76
N VAL A 538 19.33 -10.38 -37.51
CA VAL A 538 19.93 -10.87 -38.78
C VAL A 538 19.29 -10.29 -40.05
N ASN A 539 18.17 -9.56 -39.99
CA ASN A 539 17.54 -8.95 -41.17
C ASN A 539 17.83 -7.45 -41.41
N GLY A 540 19.04 -7.00 -41.05
CA GLY A 540 19.59 -5.68 -41.36
C GLY A 540 20.56 -5.67 -42.55
N GLY A 541 20.33 -6.47 -43.60
CA GLY A 541 21.24 -6.62 -44.74
C GLY A 541 20.53 -6.49 -46.08
N ALA A 542 20.70 -5.34 -46.74
CA ALA A 542 20.08 -5.00 -48.00
C ALA A 542 20.49 -5.92 -49.17
N GLU A 543 19.54 -6.63 -49.77
CA GLU A 543 19.58 -7.02 -51.19
C GLU A 543 18.23 -6.81 -51.86
N LYS A 544 18.21 -5.94 -52.88
CA LYS A 544 17.05 -5.67 -53.75
C LYS A 544 16.75 -6.89 -54.63
N PRO A 545 15.47 -7.34 -54.74
CA PRO A 545 15.06 -8.18 -55.84
C PRO A 545 14.39 -7.37 -56.96
N GLN A 546 14.84 -7.60 -58.21
CA GLN A 546 14.16 -7.18 -59.44
C GLN A 546 13.04 -8.17 -59.83
N PRO A 547 12.09 -7.77 -60.69
CA PRO A 547 10.77 -8.40 -60.81
C PRO A 547 10.66 -9.43 -61.94
N GLY A 548 9.75 -10.39 -61.76
CA GLY A 548 9.25 -11.34 -62.77
C GLY A 548 9.04 -12.73 -62.14
N SER A 549 7.97 -13.49 -62.39
CA SER A 549 6.88 -13.39 -63.34
C SER A 549 5.80 -14.42 -62.94
N GLY A 550 4.52 -14.03 -63.03
CA GLY A 550 3.44 -14.89 -63.51
C GLY A 550 2.81 -15.91 -62.55
N GLY A 551 1.54 -15.65 -62.21
CA GLY A 551 0.46 -16.59 -62.55
C GLY A 551 -0.51 -16.99 -61.44
N SER A 552 -1.71 -16.37 -61.48
CA SER A 552 -3.06 -16.98 -61.33
C SER A 552 -3.39 -17.71 -60.02
N SER A 553 -4.51 -17.57 -59.32
CA SER A 553 -5.85 -16.99 -59.54
C SER A 553 -6.66 -17.17 -58.24
N GLY A 554 -7.55 -16.24 -57.89
CA GLY A 554 -8.60 -16.51 -56.89
C GLY A 554 -9.24 -15.27 -56.26
N ASN A 555 -10.21 -14.69 -56.98
CA ASN A 555 -11.28 -13.75 -56.59
C ASN A 555 -11.94 -14.14 -55.23
N GLU A 556 -12.51 -13.32 -54.32
CA GLU A 556 -13.35 -12.10 -54.36
C GLU A 556 -13.38 -11.42 -52.97
N GLY A 557 -13.67 -10.11 -52.91
CA GLY A 557 -14.25 -9.48 -51.70
C GLY A 557 -13.92 -7.99 -51.51
N VAL A 558 -14.90 -7.12 -51.74
CA VAL A 558 -14.82 -5.65 -51.84
C VAL A 558 -15.15 -4.95 -50.50
N SER A 559 -14.45 -3.84 -50.19
CA SER A 559 -14.97 -2.49 -49.83
C SER A 559 -14.03 -1.77 -48.84
N ASN A 560 -13.23 -0.79 -49.27
CA ASN A 560 -13.48 0.66 -49.37
C ASN A 560 -13.74 1.39 -48.03
N GLN A 561 -12.70 2.09 -47.53
CA GLN A 561 -12.82 3.33 -46.75
C GLN A 561 -11.87 4.40 -47.32
N PRO A 562 -12.30 5.67 -47.49
CA PRO A 562 -11.53 6.68 -48.19
C PRO A 562 -10.82 7.71 -47.28
N GLY A 563 -9.59 8.06 -47.66
CA GLY A 563 -9.21 9.43 -48.00
C GLY A 563 -8.84 10.42 -46.87
N LEU A 564 -7.54 10.59 -46.62
CA LEU A 564 -6.95 11.81 -46.07
C LEU A 564 -6.15 12.50 -47.19
N GLN A 565 -6.63 13.67 -47.62
CA GLN A 565 -5.92 14.55 -48.56
C GLN A 565 -5.13 15.60 -47.78
N LYS A 566 -3.85 15.70 -48.11
CA LYS A 566 -2.91 16.75 -47.71
C LYS A 566 -3.37 18.11 -48.23
N PHE A 567 -3.23 19.15 -47.42
CA PHE A 567 -3.23 20.54 -47.86
C PHE A 567 -1.85 21.15 -47.64
N ASP A 568 -1.31 21.69 -48.73
CA ASP A 568 -0.02 22.37 -48.87
C ASP A 568 -0.02 23.79 -48.27
N GLU A 569 1.19 24.22 -47.94
CA GLU A 569 1.63 25.55 -47.55
C GLU A 569 1.33 26.62 -48.60
N ALA A 570 1.05 27.85 -48.14
CA ALA A 570 1.20 29.05 -48.95
C ALA A 570 1.53 30.29 -48.11
N ASN A 571 2.80 30.70 -48.24
CA ASN A 571 3.35 32.05 -48.35
C ASN A 571 3.09 33.14 -47.30
N SER A 572 4.25 33.63 -46.83
CA SER A 572 4.57 34.92 -46.21
C SER A 572 4.00 36.14 -46.95
N GLU A 573 3.70 37.19 -46.20
CA GLU A 573 4.16 38.55 -46.55
C GLU A 573 4.18 39.48 -45.33
N SER A 574 5.27 40.25 -45.25
CA SER A 574 5.70 41.18 -44.21
C SER A 574 5.03 42.56 -44.28
N SER A 575 4.82 43.22 -43.14
CA SER A 575 4.79 44.69 -43.05
C SER A 575 5.40 45.20 -41.75
N THR A 576 6.45 46.00 -41.87
CA THR A 576 7.24 46.68 -40.83
C THR A 576 6.79 48.12 -40.55
N SER A 577 7.31 48.67 -39.43
CA SER A 577 7.34 50.07 -38.90
C SER A 577 6.37 50.38 -37.75
N ASP A 578 6.72 50.99 -36.62
CA ASP A 578 8.02 51.41 -36.02
C ASP A 578 7.81 51.64 -34.50
N GLU A 579 8.84 51.24 -33.73
CA GLU A 579 9.39 51.67 -32.42
C GLU A 579 8.60 52.53 -31.39
N ALA A 580 8.57 52.06 -30.14
CA ALA A 580 9.16 52.77 -28.98
C ALA A 580 9.36 51.81 -27.77
N THR A 581 10.58 51.78 -27.24
CA THR A 581 11.13 50.89 -26.21
C THR A 581 10.82 51.30 -24.77
N ALA A 582 10.73 50.31 -23.87
CA ALA A 582 11.15 50.40 -22.47
C ALA A 582 11.65 49.01 -22.04
N ASP A 583 12.91 48.97 -21.62
CA ASP A 583 13.69 47.77 -21.28
C ASP A 583 13.19 47.06 -20.02
N GLU A 584 12.98 45.74 -20.11
CA GLU A 584 13.20 44.78 -19.01
C GLU A 584 13.96 43.58 -19.60
N GLU A 585 15.04 43.18 -18.93
CA GLU A 585 15.98 42.14 -19.35
C GLU A 585 15.27 40.79 -19.46
N VAL A 586 15.20 40.25 -20.69
CA VAL A 586 14.81 38.87 -20.96
C VAL A 586 16.08 38.09 -21.26
N GLU A 587 16.38 37.07 -20.45
CA GLU A 587 17.36 36.05 -20.80
C GLU A 587 16.84 35.26 -22.01
N THR A 588 17.38 35.55 -23.19
CA THR A 588 17.19 34.73 -24.38
C THR A 588 18.06 33.48 -24.24
N HIS A 589 17.46 32.31 -24.08
CA HIS A 589 18.15 31.01 -24.17
C HIS A 589 17.86 30.35 -25.53
N GLU A 590 18.88 29.66 -26.06
CA GLU A 590 18.95 29.06 -27.41
C GLU A 590 18.03 27.82 -27.56
N PRO A 591 17.62 27.43 -28.78
CA PRO A 591 16.74 26.27 -29.01
C PRO A 591 17.37 24.93 -28.60
N HIS A 592 16.52 24.03 -28.07
CA HIS A 592 16.81 22.66 -27.62
C HIS A 592 17.69 21.86 -28.61
N ALA A 593 18.67 21.13 -28.07
CA ALA A 593 19.61 20.30 -28.82
C ALA A 593 19.03 18.91 -29.10
N GLU A 594 19.42 18.29 -30.23
CA GLU A 594 19.07 16.90 -30.56
C GLU A 594 19.65 15.93 -29.51
N GLY A 595 18.78 15.31 -28.70
CA GLY A 595 19.14 14.29 -27.71
C GLY A 595 18.49 14.40 -26.32
N GLU A 596 17.63 15.40 -26.08
CA GLU A 596 16.89 15.52 -24.81
C GLU A 596 15.67 14.57 -24.78
N THR A 597 15.52 13.85 -23.67
CA THR A 597 14.39 12.98 -23.34
C THR A 597 13.12 13.80 -23.11
N VAL A 598 11.95 13.25 -23.42
CA VAL A 598 10.66 13.89 -23.16
C VAL A 598 10.29 13.70 -21.70
N GLU A 599 10.16 14.79 -20.94
CA GLU A 599 9.87 14.72 -19.51
C GLU A 599 8.35 14.61 -19.25
N VAL A 600 7.94 13.75 -18.32
CA VAL A 600 6.57 13.68 -17.81
C VAL A 600 6.60 13.74 -16.30
N VAL A 601 5.97 14.76 -15.70
CA VAL A 601 5.79 14.78 -14.25
C VAL A 601 4.49 14.06 -13.90
N ALA A 602 4.55 13.05 -13.05
CA ALA A 602 3.39 12.32 -12.56
C ALA A 602 3.24 12.49 -11.04
N ASP A 603 2.00 12.54 -10.57
CA ASP A 603 1.71 12.60 -9.14
C ASP A 603 2.11 11.28 -8.44
N GLN A 604 2.79 11.37 -7.31
CA GLN A 604 3.18 10.20 -6.51
C GLN A 604 1.98 9.34 -6.06
N ARG A 605 0.78 9.91 -5.98
CA ARG A 605 -0.47 9.22 -5.62
C ARG A 605 -1.02 8.37 -6.76
N GLU A 606 -0.57 8.58 -7.99
CA GLU A 606 -1.02 7.87 -9.20
C GLU A 606 -0.13 6.68 -9.56
N MET A 607 0.79 6.28 -8.68
CA MET A 607 1.68 5.13 -8.88
C MET A 607 0.97 3.77 -8.84
N ASP A 608 -0.28 3.73 -8.38
CA ASP A 608 -1.13 2.53 -8.47
C ASP A 608 -1.53 2.22 -9.92
N ALA A 609 -1.45 3.20 -10.84
CA ALA A 609 -1.68 2.99 -12.27
C ALA A 609 -0.38 2.58 -12.98
N ASN A 610 -0.46 1.67 -13.95
CA ASN A 610 0.73 1.18 -14.68
C ASN A 610 1.33 2.22 -15.63
N ILE A 611 0.71 3.39 -15.82
CA ILE A 611 1.10 4.45 -16.76
C ILE A 611 2.53 4.93 -16.52
N ALA A 612 2.87 5.31 -15.28
CA ALA A 612 4.21 5.83 -14.97
C ALA A 612 5.30 4.76 -15.18
N ARG A 613 4.99 3.50 -14.83
CA ARG A 613 5.87 2.35 -15.08
C ARG A 613 6.10 2.14 -16.58
N GLU A 614 5.04 2.11 -17.37
CA GLU A 614 5.12 1.93 -18.81
C GLU A 614 5.85 3.08 -19.53
N LEU A 615 5.68 4.32 -19.07
CA LEU A 615 6.46 5.45 -19.58
C LEU A 615 7.94 5.30 -19.24
N SER A 616 8.29 4.95 -18.00
CA SER A 616 9.68 4.76 -17.56
C SER A 616 10.42 3.63 -18.28
N ARG A 617 9.69 2.67 -18.87
CA ARG A 617 10.27 1.60 -19.70
C ARG A 617 10.76 2.10 -21.07
N ARG A 618 10.34 3.28 -21.52
CA ARG A 618 10.65 3.84 -22.83
C ARG A 618 11.86 4.78 -22.72
N GLU A 619 12.95 4.48 -23.43
CA GLU A 619 14.21 5.25 -23.36
C GLU A 619 14.05 6.72 -23.77
N GLU A 620 13.01 7.04 -24.56
CA GLU A 620 12.73 8.39 -25.03
C GLU A 620 12.07 9.30 -23.98
N TYR A 621 11.60 8.74 -22.86
CA TYR A 621 10.84 9.46 -21.84
C TYR A 621 11.54 9.42 -20.49
N GLU A 622 11.48 10.53 -19.76
CA GLU A 622 11.92 10.63 -18.38
C GLU A 622 10.72 10.95 -17.50
N VAL A 623 10.45 10.10 -16.51
CA VAL A 623 9.32 10.30 -15.59
C VAL A 623 9.84 10.90 -14.29
N ARG A 624 9.32 12.07 -13.91
CA ARG A 624 9.60 12.71 -12.63
C ARG A 624 8.39 12.57 -11.71
N LEU A 625 8.58 12.06 -10.51
CA LEU A 625 7.47 11.83 -9.56
C LEU A 625 7.41 12.93 -8.50
N GLU A 626 6.36 13.75 -8.48
CA GLU A 626 6.20 14.82 -7.49
C GLU A 626 4.83 14.75 -6.81
N THR A 627 4.67 15.40 -5.66
CA THR A 627 3.32 15.63 -5.12
C THR A 627 2.78 16.88 -5.79
N LEU A 628 1.77 16.73 -6.65
CA LEU A 628 1.20 17.84 -7.39
C LEU A 628 0.07 18.50 -6.60
N ASP A 629 0.01 19.83 -6.67
CA ASP A 629 -1.11 20.59 -6.09
C ASP A 629 -2.41 20.37 -6.89
N VAL A 630 -2.30 20.20 -8.21
CA VAL A 630 -3.43 20.04 -9.14
C VAL A 630 -3.10 19.11 -10.30
N GLY A 631 -4.05 18.23 -10.63
CA GLY A 631 -3.92 17.23 -11.71
C GLY A 631 -3.01 16.06 -11.34
N ASP A 632 -3.01 15.08 -12.23
CA ASP A 632 -2.33 13.79 -12.07
C ASP A 632 -1.02 13.75 -12.87
N TYR A 633 -0.98 14.44 -14.01
CA TYR A 633 0.21 14.53 -14.86
C TYR A 633 0.43 15.95 -15.38
N VAL A 634 1.68 16.39 -15.46
CA VAL A 634 2.09 17.64 -16.11
C VAL A 634 3.00 17.31 -17.29
N LEU A 635 2.61 17.78 -18.47
CA LEU A 635 3.28 17.46 -19.74
C LEU A 635 4.04 18.66 -20.34
N SER A 636 3.76 19.86 -19.85
CA SER A 636 4.48 21.11 -20.16
C SER A 636 4.10 22.21 -19.16
N ASP A 637 4.75 23.38 -19.26
CA ASP A 637 4.47 24.63 -18.54
C ASP A 637 3.00 25.08 -18.56
N ARG A 638 2.22 24.54 -19.49
CA ARG A 638 0.80 24.89 -19.68
C ARG A 638 -0.15 23.71 -19.75
N VAL A 639 0.32 22.48 -19.90
CA VAL A 639 -0.53 21.28 -20.04
C VAL A 639 -0.49 20.47 -18.76
N VAL A 640 -1.67 20.33 -18.15
CA VAL A 640 -1.91 19.47 -16.99
C VAL A 640 -3.08 18.54 -17.30
N VAL A 641 -2.99 17.29 -16.84
CA VAL A 641 -3.94 16.23 -17.12
C VAL A 641 -4.51 15.69 -15.81
N GLU A 642 -5.83 15.52 -15.76
CA GLU A 642 -6.52 14.73 -14.75
C GLU A 642 -7.09 13.48 -15.42
N ARG A 643 -6.74 12.31 -14.90
CA ARG A 643 -7.24 11.01 -15.33
C ARG A 643 -8.39 10.60 -14.43
N LYS A 644 -9.48 10.14 -15.02
CA LYS A 644 -10.56 9.48 -14.28
C LYS A 644 -11.02 8.23 -15.01
N SER A 645 -11.19 7.14 -14.28
CA SER A 645 -11.93 5.99 -14.79
C SER A 645 -13.38 6.40 -15.11
N VAL A 646 -14.04 5.68 -16.01
CA VAL A 646 -15.47 5.87 -16.27
C VAL A 646 -16.30 5.84 -14.98
N ALA A 647 -15.99 4.93 -14.05
CA ALA A 647 -16.70 4.80 -12.78
C ALA A 647 -16.50 6.05 -11.90
N ASP A 648 -15.25 6.45 -11.68
CA ASP A 648 -14.93 7.62 -10.84
C ASP A 648 -15.46 8.92 -11.43
N PHE A 649 -15.41 9.05 -12.76
CA PHE A 649 -15.99 10.20 -13.45
C PHE A 649 -17.49 10.29 -13.16
N VAL A 650 -18.23 9.18 -13.28
CA VAL A 650 -19.67 9.14 -13.02
C VAL A 650 -19.99 9.37 -11.54
N ASP A 651 -19.24 8.76 -10.62
CA ASP A 651 -19.39 8.96 -9.18
C ASP A 651 -19.14 10.41 -8.78
N SER A 652 -18.17 11.08 -9.40
CA SER A 652 -17.87 12.50 -9.17
C SER A 652 -19.00 13.46 -9.61
N LEU A 653 -19.97 12.99 -10.39
CA LEU A 653 -21.17 13.74 -10.75
C LEU A 653 -22.30 13.60 -9.71
N VAL A 654 -22.25 12.57 -8.86
CA VAL A 654 -23.33 12.20 -7.93
C VAL A 654 -22.93 12.40 -6.46
N GLY A 655 -21.65 12.31 -6.12
CA GLY A 655 -21.10 12.45 -4.76
C GLY A 655 -20.67 13.88 -4.38
N GLY A 656 -20.81 14.24 -3.10
CA GLY A 656 -20.59 15.60 -2.60
C GLY A 656 -19.17 15.96 -2.15
N ASP A 657 -18.23 15.01 -2.08
CA ASP A 657 -16.93 15.23 -1.43
C ASP A 657 -15.71 15.32 -2.40
N ARG A 658 -15.87 14.96 -3.70
CA ARG A 658 -14.81 15.10 -4.73
C ARG A 658 -15.41 15.44 -6.10
N SER A 659 -15.59 16.73 -6.38
CA SER A 659 -16.17 17.19 -7.64
C SER A 659 -15.11 17.33 -8.73
N VAL A 660 -15.28 16.64 -9.87
CA VAL A 660 -14.40 16.80 -11.05
C VAL A 660 -14.33 18.27 -11.52
N PHE A 661 -15.39 19.04 -11.32
CA PHE A 661 -15.43 20.46 -11.68
C PHE A 661 -14.53 21.33 -10.80
N GLU A 662 -14.39 20.98 -9.52
CA GLU A 662 -13.50 21.71 -8.62
C GLU A 662 -12.03 21.44 -8.97
N GLN A 663 -11.68 20.18 -9.25
CA GLN A 663 -10.35 19.78 -9.67
C GLN A 663 -9.95 20.45 -10.99
N VAL A 664 -10.80 20.36 -12.02
CA VAL A 664 -10.56 21.00 -13.32
C VAL A 664 -10.57 22.52 -13.20
N GLY A 665 -11.43 23.09 -12.35
CA GLY A 665 -11.41 24.50 -12.01
C GLY A 665 -10.11 24.93 -11.33
N ALA A 666 -9.49 24.07 -10.51
CA ALA A 666 -8.19 24.29 -9.91
C ALA A 666 -7.08 24.20 -10.96
N MET A 667 -7.04 23.14 -11.76
CA MET A 667 -6.10 23.00 -12.88
C MET A 667 -6.14 24.23 -13.79
N GLY A 668 -7.34 24.66 -14.18
CA GLY A 668 -7.53 25.85 -15.02
C GLY A 668 -7.10 27.16 -14.36
N ARG A 669 -6.86 27.23 -13.04
CA ARG A 669 -6.25 28.41 -12.38
C ARG A 669 -4.73 28.42 -12.49
N HIS A 670 -4.09 27.25 -12.54
CA HIS A 670 -2.64 27.12 -12.57
C HIS A 670 -2.11 26.94 -13.99
N TYR A 671 -2.85 26.26 -14.87
CA TYR A 671 -2.40 25.89 -16.21
C TYR A 671 -3.34 26.43 -17.29
N ALA A 672 -2.78 26.81 -18.44
CA ALA A 672 -3.55 27.36 -19.55
C ALA A 672 -4.32 26.28 -20.35
N ARG A 673 -3.90 25.01 -20.28
CA ARG A 673 -4.50 23.89 -21.01
C ARG A 673 -4.77 22.70 -20.08
N PRO A 674 -5.85 22.74 -19.28
CA PRO A 674 -6.29 21.58 -18.54
C PRO A 674 -6.89 20.52 -19.49
N ILE A 675 -6.51 19.27 -19.30
CA ILE A 675 -7.02 18.11 -20.02
C ILE A 675 -7.65 17.15 -19.02
N VAL A 676 -8.82 16.60 -19.35
CA VAL A 676 -9.45 15.51 -18.60
C VAL A 676 -9.44 14.27 -19.49
N VAL A 677 -8.79 13.21 -19.04
CA VAL A 677 -8.84 11.89 -19.69
C VAL A 677 -9.88 11.05 -18.97
N VAL A 678 -10.90 10.61 -19.71
CA VAL A 678 -11.91 9.66 -19.22
C VAL A 678 -11.60 8.28 -19.79
N GLU A 679 -11.09 7.40 -18.94
CA GLU A 679 -10.57 6.08 -19.31
C GLU A 679 -11.59 4.97 -19.07
N GLY A 680 -11.78 4.12 -20.08
CA GLY A 680 -12.60 2.92 -20.03
C GLY A 680 -13.85 2.98 -20.92
N GLU A 681 -14.52 1.84 -21.05
CA GLU A 681 -15.71 1.68 -21.88
C GLU A 681 -17.02 2.02 -21.13
N GLY A 682 -18.12 2.14 -21.87
CA GLY A 682 -19.46 2.17 -21.26
C GLY A 682 -19.83 3.45 -20.50
N LEU A 683 -19.20 4.60 -20.81
CA LEU A 683 -19.44 5.88 -20.11
C LEU A 683 -20.91 6.36 -20.11
N TYR A 684 -21.74 5.92 -21.07
CA TYR A 684 -23.18 6.21 -21.11
C TYR A 684 -24.07 5.05 -20.63
N GLU A 685 -23.46 3.96 -20.18
CA GLU A 685 -24.10 2.70 -19.81
C GLU A 685 -24.11 2.48 -18.29
N GLN A 686 -23.48 3.40 -17.53
CA GLN A 686 -23.44 3.38 -16.07
C GLN A 686 -24.83 3.58 -15.47
N ARG A 687 -25.18 2.74 -14.49
CA ARG A 687 -26.45 2.80 -13.77
C ARG A 687 -26.38 3.97 -12.78
N ASP A 688 -27.50 4.67 -12.60
CA ASP A 688 -27.68 5.84 -11.70
C ASP A 688 -27.37 7.24 -12.26
N VAL A 689 -26.81 7.36 -13.47
CA VAL A 689 -26.64 8.67 -14.13
C VAL A 689 -27.30 8.71 -15.49
N HIS A 690 -28.29 9.59 -15.63
CA HIS A 690 -28.97 9.80 -16.91
C HIS A 690 -27.95 10.24 -17.98
N PRO A 691 -27.98 9.71 -19.23
CA PRO A 691 -26.98 10.04 -20.26
C PRO A 691 -26.84 11.54 -20.57
N ASN A 692 -27.91 12.33 -20.36
CA ASN A 692 -27.85 13.79 -20.51
C ASN A 692 -27.10 14.49 -19.36
N ALA A 693 -27.04 13.93 -18.16
CA ALA A 693 -26.21 14.47 -17.08
C ALA A 693 -24.73 14.31 -17.44
N VAL A 694 -24.35 13.12 -17.94
CA VAL A 694 -23.01 12.88 -18.51
C VAL A 694 -22.70 13.87 -19.65
N ARG A 695 -23.59 14.02 -20.63
CA ARG A 695 -23.40 15.00 -21.73
C ARG A 695 -23.28 16.42 -21.22
N GLY A 696 -24.07 16.77 -20.20
CA GLY A 696 -24.03 18.07 -19.53
C GLY A 696 -22.69 18.30 -18.86
N ALA A 697 -22.17 17.30 -18.14
CA ALA A 697 -20.86 17.37 -17.50
C ALA A 697 -19.72 17.51 -18.51
N LEU A 698 -19.67 16.66 -19.55
CA LEU A 698 -18.68 16.76 -20.61
C LEU A 698 -18.75 18.11 -21.35
N SER A 699 -19.97 18.63 -21.58
CA SER A 699 -20.16 19.95 -22.20
C SER A 699 -19.71 21.08 -21.28
N SER A 700 -19.98 20.99 -19.98
CA SER A 700 -19.57 21.98 -18.99
C SER A 700 -18.05 22.01 -18.84
N LEU A 701 -17.39 20.85 -18.76
CA LEU A 701 -15.93 20.76 -18.78
C LEU A 701 -15.32 21.42 -20.03
N ALA A 702 -15.89 21.16 -21.20
CA ALA A 702 -15.39 21.72 -22.45
C ALA A 702 -15.68 23.22 -22.63
N VAL A 703 -16.88 23.67 -22.26
CA VAL A 703 -17.38 25.03 -22.58
C VAL A 703 -17.20 26.00 -21.41
N ASP A 704 -17.57 25.60 -20.20
CA ASP A 704 -17.56 26.48 -19.03
C ASP A 704 -16.17 26.52 -18.38
N PHE A 705 -15.49 25.37 -18.30
CA PHE A 705 -14.15 25.26 -17.71
C PHE A 705 -13.02 25.36 -18.74
N GLY A 706 -13.35 25.28 -20.04
CA GLY A 706 -12.37 25.37 -21.13
C GLY A 706 -11.37 24.21 -21.15
N ALA A 707 -11.70 23.07 -20.55
CA ALA A 707 -10.84 21.89 -20.52
C ALA A 707 -11.02 21.04 -21.78
N SER A 708 -9.93 20.46 -22.26
CA SER A 708 -10.03 19.45 -23.33
C SER A 708 -10.42 18.11 -22.70
N VAL A 709 -11.47 17.48 -23.20
CA VAL A 709 -11.90 16.16 -22.70
C VAL A 709 -11.54 15.09 -23.72
N LEU A 710 -10.65 14.18 -23.35
CA LEU A 710 -10.18 13.07 -24.17
C LEU A 710 -10.67 11.74 -23.58
N ARG A 711 -10.71 10.70 -24.41
CA ARG A 711 -11.12 9.36 -24.00
C ARG A 711 -10.12 8.34 -24.46
N THR A 712 -9.94 7.33 -23.63
CA THR A 712 -9.05 6.19 -23.84
C THR A 712 -9.75 4.92 -23.39
N GLU A 713 -9.37 3.79 -23.98
CA GLU A 713 -10.02 2.50 -23.71
C GLU A 713 -9.38 1.75 -22.54
N SER A 714 -8.09 1.97 -22.28
CA SER A 714 -7.29 1.29 -21.27
C SER A 714 -6.16 2.17 -20.75
N GLU A 715 -5.47 1.71 -19.69
CA GLU A 715 -4.28 2.38 -19.16
C GLU A 715 -3.19 2.54 -20.23
N GLY A 716 -2.90 1.49 -21.01
CA GLY A 716 -1.90 1.55 -22.10
C GLY A 716 -2.26 2.57 -23.20
N ASP A 717 -3.54 2.70 -23.54
CA ASP A 717 -4.00 3.75 -24.47
C ASP A 717 -3.84 5.16 -23.87
N THR A 718 -4.08 5.30 -22.55
CA THR A 718 -3.75 6.52 -21.81
C THR A 718 -2.25 6.82 -21.81
N THR A 719 -1.40 5.83 -21.56
CA THR A 719 0.07 5.95 -21.63
C THR A 719 0.50 6.50 -22.99
N ASP A 720 0.02 5.90 -24.08
CA ASP A 720 0.36 6.33 -25.45
C ASP A 720 -0.16 7.74 -25.76
N LEU A 721 -1.36 8.08 -25.27
CA LEU A 721 -1.91 9.42 -25.45
C LEU A 721 -1.06 10.48 -24.73
N LEU A 722 -0.69 10.23 -23.47
CA LEU A 722 0.15 11.16 -22.68
C LEU A 722 1.52 11.34 -23.33
N ALA A 723 2.15 10.24 -23.75
CA ALA A 723 3.43 10.23 -24.46
C ALA A 723 3.39 11.11 -25.72
N VAL A 724 2.35 10.96 -26.55
CA VAL A 724 2.16 11.75 -27.78
C VAL A 724 1.95 13.24 -27.48
N ILE A 725 1.23 13.58 -26.40
CA ILE A 725 1.00 14.99 -26.03
C ILE A 725 2.30 15.61 -25.52
N ALA A 726 3.02 14.93 -24.62
CA ALA A 726 4.29 15.40 -24.06
C ALA A 726 5.33 15.64 -25.17
N GLY A 727 5.55 14.67 -26.05
CA GLY A 727 6.50 14.83 -27.17
C GLY A 727 6.14 15.98 -28.11
N ARG A 728 4.84 16.21 -28.36
CA ARG A 728 4.41 17.37 -29.18
C ARG A 728 4.62 18.71 -28.50
N GLU A 729 4.42 18.81 -27.20
CA GLU A 729 4.65 20.07 -26.48
C GLU A 729 6.15 20.37 -26.38
N GLN A 730 6.97 19.36 -26.10
CA GLN A 730 8.40 19.56 -25.85
C GLN A 730 9.22 19.58 -27.14
N GLU A 731 9.14 18.54 -27.98
CA GLU A 731 9.97 18.44 -29.18
C GLU A 731 9.47 19.34 -30.33
N THR A 732 8.15 19.41 -30.51
CA THR A 732 7.58 20.16 -31.65
C THR A 732 7.32 21.62 -31.31
N SER A 733 6.92 21.91 -30.06
CA SER A 733 6.54 23.26 -29.63
C SER A 733 7.61 23.96 -28.77
N ASN A 734 8.74 23.29 -28.48
CA ASN A 734 9.85 23.79 -27.67
C ASN A 734 9.38 24.40 -26.34
N ARG A 735 8.63 23.61 -25.57
CA ARG A 735 8.18 23.96 -24.23
C ARG A 735 8.85 23.07 -23.20
N GLU A 736 9.04 23.62 -22.00
CA GLU A 736 9.59 22.89 -20.86
C GLU A 736 8.46 22.40 -19.95
N VAL A 737 8.75 21.48 -19.03
CA VAL A 737 7.80 21.01 -18.02
C VAL A 737 7.94 21.82 -16.73
N SER A 738 6.83 22.33 -16.21
CA SER A 738 6.80 23.05 -14.93
C SER A 738 5.61 22.64 -14.08
N VAL A 739 5.88 22.21 -12.84
CA VAL A 739 4.87 21.92 -11.81
C VAL A 739 4.20 23.17 -11.24
N HIS A 740 4.74 24.35 -11.56
CA HIS A 740 4.13 25.64 -11.28
C HIS A 740 3.68 26.24 -12.62
N GLY A 741 2.46 25.91 -13.03
CA GLY A 741 1.92 26.37 -14.30
C GLY A 741 1.86 27.90 -14.43
N GLU A 742 2.06 28.40 -15.65
CA GLU A 742 1.93 29.83 -15.94
C GLU A 742 0.45 30.20 -16.20
N LYS A 743 -0.19 30.84 -15.22
CA LYS A 743 -1.37 31.68 -15.48
C LYS A 743 -1.12 33.10 -14.96
N GLN A 744 -0.96 34.04 -15.91
CA GLN A 744 -0.69 35.46 -15.68
C GLN A 744 -1.57 36.07 -14.58
N ALA A 745 -0.97 36.84 -13.66
CA ALA A 745 -1.67 37.58 -12.61
C ALA A 745 -2.80 38.46 -13.17
N LYS A 746 -3.88 38.68 -12.37
CA LYS A 746 -5.01 39.57 -12.71
C LYS A 746 -4.49 40.88 -13.31
N THR A 747 -5.07 41.31 -14.43
CA THR A 747 -4.71 42.58 -15.05
C THR A 747 -4.98 43.74 -14.09
N LEU A 748 -4.26 44.87 -14.23
CA LEU A 748 -4.45 46.03 -13.35
C LEU A 748 -5.92 46.50 -13.31
N ALA A 749 -6.64 46.42 -14.42
CA ALA A 749 -8.07 46.75 -14.48
C ALA A 749 -8.92 45.80 -13.62
N GLU A 750 -8.66 44.49 -13.68
CA GLU A 750 -9.36 43.50 -12.85
C GLU A 750 -9.01 43.65 -11.36
N GLN A 751 -7.78 44.06 -11.04
CA GLN A 751 -7.39 44.39 -9.67
C GLN A 751 -8.14 45.63 -9.16
N GLN A 752 -8.26 46.67 -9.99
CA GLN A 752 -9.00 47.89 -9.65
C GLN A 752 -10.49 47.62 -9.44
N GLU A 753 -11.13 46.87 -10.34
CA GLU A 753 -12.53 46.44 -10.18
C GLU A 753 -12.72 45.64 -8.88
N TYR A 754 -11.80 44.73 -8.59
CA TYR A 754 -11.85 43.91 -7.38
C TYR A 754 -11.80 44.76 -6.11
N VAL A 755 -10.87 45.73 -6.01
CA VAL A 755 -10.76 46.62 -4.85
C VAL A 755 -12.05 47.40 -4.62
N VAL A 756 -12.67 47.96 -5.67
CA VAL A 756 -13.92 48.73 -5.52
C VAL A 756 -15.09 47.81 -5.17
N SER A 757 -15.18 46.62 -5.76
CA SER A 757 -16.25 45.65 -5.47
C SER A 757 -16.15 45.00 -4.08
N SER A 758 -15.03 45.17 -3.37
CA SER A 758 -14.85 44.61 -2.02
C SER A 758 -15.68 45.34 -0.95
N ILE A 759 -16.15 46.56 -1.23
CA ILE A 759 -17.08 47.28 -0.36
C ILE A 759 -18.45 46.59 -0.46
N ALA A 760 -19.02 46.24 0.69
CA ALA A 760 -20.30 45.55 0.78
C ALA A 760 -21.39 46.29 -0.02
N GLU A 761 -22.21 45.51 -0.75
CA GLU A 761 -23.29 45.97 -1.64
C GLU A 761 -22.84 46.57 -2.99
N ILE A 762 -21.54 46.54 -3.33
CA ILE A 762 -21.03 46.89 -4.67
C ILE A 762 -20.75 45.63 -5.49
N GLY A 763 -21.52 45.45 -6.57
CA GLY A 763 -21.27 44.40 -7.55
C GLY A 763 -20.26 44.82 -8.63
N PRO A 764 -19.75 43.86 -9.45
CA PRO A 764 -18.77 44.14 -10.51
C PRO A 764 -19.23 45.19 -11.53
N VAL A 765 -20.54 45.23 -11.82
CA VAL A 765 -21.13 46.21 -12.74
C VAL A 765 -21.04 47.63 -12.16
N THR A 766 -21.41 47.80 -10.88
CA THR A 766 -21.33 49.08 -10.19
C THR A 766 -19.88 49.53 -9.99
N ALA A 767 -18.97 48.60 -9.71
CA ALA A 767 -17.53 48.89 -9.63
C ALA A 767 -16.98 49.44 -10.94
N ARG A 768 -17.38 48.86 -12.08
CA ARG A 768 -17.02 49.40 -13.41
C ARG A 768 -17.65 50.75 -13.70
N SER A 769 -18.91 50.97 -13.32
CA SER A 769 -19.56 52.28 -13.50
C SER A 769 -18.84 53.37 -12.69
N LEU A 770 -18.48 53.08 -11.44
CA LEU A 770 -17.71 53.98 -10.58
C LEU A 770 -16.31 54.25 -11.16
N LEU A 771 -15.59 53.21 -11.55
CA LEU A 771 -14.25 53.38 -12.15
C LEU A 771 -14.30 54.06 -13.51
N GLY A 772 -15.38 53.89 -14.27
CA GLY A 772 -15.62 54.57 -15.53
C GLY A 772 -15.87 56.06 -15.36
N GLU A 773 -16.64 56.45 -14.33
CA GLU A 773 -16.96 57.85 -14.04
C GLU A 773 -15.78 58.60 -13.39
N PHE A 774 -15.12 57.97 -12.41
CA PHE A 774 -14.08 58.60 -11.59
C PHE A 774 -12.65 58.28 -12.06
N GLY A 775 -12.46 57.32 -12.94
CA GLY A 775 -11.19 56.97 -13.60
C GLY A 775 -10.20 56.16 -12.77
N THR A 776 -10.13 56.35 -11.44
CA THR A 776 -9.22 55.61 -10.55
C THR A 776 -9.90 55.17 -9.26
N VAL A 777 -9.36 54.12 -8.62
CA VAL A 777 -9.82 53.68 -7.30
C VAL A 777 -9.72 54.81 -6.28
N GLU A 778 -8.60 55.56 -6.26
CA GLU A 778 -8.41 56.69 -5.35
C GLU A 778 -9.50 57.75 -5.52
N ALA A 779 -9.85 58.11 -6.77
CA ALA A 779 -10.89 59.08 -7.05
C ALA A 779 -12.26 58.63 -6.55
N VAL A 780 -12.60 57.35 -6.70
CA VAL A 780 -13.81 56.75 -6.12
C VAL A 780 -13.78 56.86 -4.59
N MET A 781 -12.64 56.62 -3.96
CA MET A 781 -12.53 56.59 -2.49
C MET A 781 -12.64 57.98 -1.85
N ILE A 782 -12.18 59.03 -2.54
CA ILE A 782 -12.22 60.40 -2.02
C ILE A 782 -13.49 61.17 -2.41
N ALA A 783 -14.27 60.68 -3.38
CA ALA A 783 -15.51 61.31 -3.84
C ALA A 783 -16.51 61.49 -2.68
N THR A 784 -17.24 62.60 -2.72
CA THR A 784 -18.33 62.90 -1.78
C THR A 784 -19.56 62.06 -2.07
N GLU A 785 -20.47 61.93 -1.10
CA GLU A 785 -21.72 61.19 -1.28
C GLU A 785 -22.55 61.73 -2.46
N GLU A 786 -22.56 63.06 -2.65
CA GLU A 786 -23.26 63.71 -3.76
C GLU A 786 -22.63 63.36 -5.11
N GLU A 787 -21.30 63.35 -5.20
CA GLU A 787 -20.57 62.99 -6.42
C GLU A 787 -20.75 61.49 -6.74
N LEU A 788 -20.64 60.59 -5.75
CA LEU A 788 -20.80 59.15 -5.97
C LEU A 788 -22.16 58.77 -6.56
N MET A 789 -23.22 59.52 -6.23
CA MET A 789 -24.56 59.33 -6.79
C MET A 789 -24.69 59.76 -8.26
N GLU A 790 -23.69 60.42 -8.84
CA GLU A 790 -23.66 60.75 -10.27
C GLU A 790 -23.35 59.51 -11.13
N ALA A 791 -22.66 58.51 -10.56
CA ALA A 791 -22.35 57.26 -11.25
C ALA A 791 -23.59 56.36 -11.41
N GLU A 792 -23.74 55.78 -12.60
CA GLU A 792 -24.91 54.97 -12.95
C GLU A 792 -25.03 53.73 -12.06
N GLY A 793 -26.18 53.61 -11.38
CA GLY A 793 -26.49 52.49 -10.47
C GLY A 793 -26.10 52.72 -9.01
N VAL A 794 -25.56 53.90 -8.66
CA VAL A 794 -25.22 54.25 -7.28
C VAL A 794 -26.33 55.10 -6.66
N GLY A 795 -27.08 54.51 -5.73
CA GLY A 795 -28.10 55.21 -4.96
C GLY A 795 -27.54 55.77 -3.65
N ARG A 796 -28.34 56.61 -2.97
CA ARG A 796 -27.97 57.23 -1.70
C ARG A 796 -27.47 56.22 -0.63
N VAL A 797 -28.14 55.08 -0.52
CA VAL A 797 -27.74 54.02 0.45
C VAL A 797 -26.34 53.48 0.15
N THR A 798 -26.05 53.21 -1.13
CA THR A 798 -24.74 52.72 -1.57
C THR A 798 -23.66 53.79 -1.39
N ALA A 799 -23.96 55.06 -1.71
CA ALA A 799 -23.04 56.17 -1.51
C ALA A 799 -22.72 56.43 -0.02
N GLU A 800 -23.74 56.41 0.85
CA GLU A 800 -23.55 56.51 2.31
C GLU A 800 -22.66 55.36 2.82
N ARG A 801 -22.88 54.13 2.34
CA ARG A 801 -22.09 52.96 2.77
C ARG A 801 -20.63 53.01 2.32
N ILE A 802 -20.37 53.46 1.09
CA ILE A 802 -19.01 53.71 0.58
C ILE A 802 -18.30 54.70 1.51
N ARG A 803 -18.95 55.83 1.82
CA ARG A 803 -18.39 56.85 2.71
C ARG A 803 -18.17 56.36 4.13
N GLU A 804 -19.06 55.51 4.64
CA GLU A 804 -18.94 54.91 5.96
C GLU A 804 -17.72 53.99 6.04
N VAL A 805 -17.54 53.08 5.08
CA VAL A 805 -16.42 52.12 5.07
C VAL A 805 -15.08 52.82 4.92
N ILE A 806 -15.00 53.87 4.09
CA ILE A 806 -13.73 54.56 3.82
C ILE A 806 -13.42 55.62 4.89
N GLY A 807 -14.45 56.29 5.40
CA GLY A 807 -14.31 57.48 6.26
C GLY A 807 -14.31 57.19 7.75
N THR A 808 -14.70 56.00 8.19
CA THR A 808 -14.71 55.63 9.60
C THR A 808 -13.32 55.17 10.04
N GLU A 809 -12.86 55.61 11.21
CA GLU A 809 -11.61 55.10 11.78
C GLU A 809 -11.75 53.60 12.05
N TYR A 810 -10.72 52.84 11.68
CA TYR A 810 -10.67 51.41 11.94
C TYR A 810 -10.62 51.17 13.45
N GLU A 811 -11.62 50.46 13.98
CA GLU A 811 -11.65 49.97 15.36
C GLU A 811 -11.35 48.47 15.36
N GLU A 812 -10.34 48.07 16.13
CA GLU A 812 -9.83 46.69 16.21
C GLU A 812 -10.64 45.82 17.19
#